data_AF-A0A970NCA8-F1
#
_entry.id   AF-A0A970NCA8-F1
#
_cell.length_a   1.000
_cell.length_b   1.000
_cell.length_c   1.000
_cell.angle_alpha   90.00
_cell.angle_beta   90.00
_cell.angle_gamma   90.00
#
_symmetry.space_group_name_H-M   'P 1'
#
loop_
_entity.id
_entity.type
_entity.pdbx_description
1 polymer ?
#
loop_
_entity_poly.entity_id
_entity_poly.type
_entity_poly.pdbx_seq_one_letter_code
_entity_poly.pdbx_strand_id
1 'polypeptide(L)'
;MLDLNNADYEIMPEGEIQFTEPDSEQPVFYMAKSYALDSEGDICDSLHTSLSSAGELVLTVAPEWLAEAVYPVIIDPSIYLPNAHFERSSSAYRQDGTIVPNNTPRYEEGRFGQGITIEEGTTQLFAESRSLNFTSSWTSDTLNGTYTVSIKEGTGKLTLSRGATGTVTVGNSLTFTVSNDKVTFTPSGGTPRKCQLEKKGYATQWHQGGGSGIRKPESMSLPAMDLFNKGNWTVELVFITDDDRDVSTQGGTLWKAGGYVLGIDPSGYIYGSVINGENTYSIVSDIKPAFDSTYSIMFAGDGTNIWLGINGEQIESHTPYVEPTNSISIMYIGASGVSRQCNGIIDDLRISTRARTIEEHQGAYYSNQPLPVDGATSCKMGMDGNLQITAYSATSGGGVSTVPLTATFARRGVAYDQDGSVVNEDHPRFEDGEFRRGILIEEKTENYFSQTQSDASHISGFSLNKYNSGNMSLDTTEHKLGSSCLKWVGANADSFRGIRTKGTIDIENGQTITYSVYLKGSGTCRIGVSLDDGEWKAQSNTINLTDEWRRYSVTYHGAGDTCMEVVQYDVSNPATIYMDCFQAENKPFMTSWHKGGSTRAGELLTLPAACITEDNWTVEMVYIPRYAQTTGPKNKVLWYARAGSDDDYMIIGTNNSGYLYATVCRSLTKPPKPPAPSFILF
;
A
#
# COMPACT_ATOMS: atom_id res chain seq x y z
N MET A 1 3.02 -18.89 -0.78
CA MET A 1 3.35 -19.66 0.44
C MET A 1 4.73 -20.26 0.17
N LEU A 2 5.76 -19.79 0.87
CA LEU A 2 7.08 -20.40 0.80
C LEU A 2 7.02 -21.64 1.70
N ASP A 3 6.92 -22.81 1.11
CA ASP A 3 6.92 -24.07 1.86
C ASP A 3 8.38 -24.46 2.16
N LEU A 4 8.81 -24.24 3.41
CA LEU A 4 10.17 -24.51 3.88
C LEU A 4 10.37 -25.94 4.39
N ASN A 5 9.50 -26.87 4.02
CA ASN A 5 9.66 -28.28 4.40
C ASN A 5 10.96 -28.92 3.84
N ASN A 6 11.65 -28.25 2.89
CA ASN A 6 12.88 -28.70 2.26
C ASN A 6 13.96 -27.60 2.22
N ALA A 7 14.17 -26.84 3.30
CA ALA A 7 15.30 -25.92 3.41
C ALA A 7 15.99 -26.06 4.78
N ASP A 8 17.32 -26.17 4.78
CA ASP A 8 18.12 -25.99 5.98
C ASP A 8 18.28 -24.48 6.27
N TYR A 9 18.52 -24.11 7.52
CA TYR A 9 18.76 -22.71 7.87
C TYR A 9 19.92 -22.53 8.86
N GLU A 10 20.60 -21.40 8.76
CA GLU A 10 21.66 -20.97 9.68
C GLU A 10 21.45 -19.51 10.09
N ILE A 11 21.61 -19.22 11.38
CA ILE A 11 21.66 -17.85 11.89
C ILE A 11 23.11 -17.37 11.81
N MET A 12 23.35 -16.35 11.00
CA MET A 12 24.67 -15.80 10.75
C MET A 12 25.17 -14.96 11.94
N PRO A 13 26.50 -14.76 12.08
CA PRO A 13 27.09 -13.98 13.16
C PRO A 13 26.58 -12.53 13.27
N GLU A 14 26.08 -11.95 12.18
CA GLU A 14 25.56 -10.59 12.11
C GLU A 14 24.02 -10.51 12.31
N GLY A 15 23.35 -11.64 12.55
CA GLY A 15 21.91 -11.71 12.85
C GLY A 15 21.00 -11.93 11.64
N GLU A 16 21.57 -12.16 10.46
CA GLU A 16 20.84 -12.61 9.27
C GLU A 16 20.48 -14.10 9.37
N ILE A 17 19.40 -14.53 8.72
CA ILE A 17 19.05 -15.96 8.61
C ILE A 17 19.22 -16.38 7.15
N GLN A 18 20.14 -17.30 6.91
CA GLN A 18 20.33 -17.93 5.61
C GLN A 18 19.47 -19.19 5.52
N PHE A 19 18.78 -19.37 4.39
CA PHE A 19 18.07 -20.60 4.06
C PHE A 19 18.74 -21.27 2.85
N THR A 20 19.10 -22.55 2.95
CA THR A 20 19.82 -23.33 1.94
C THR A 20 19.01 -24.56 1.52
N GLU A 21 19.22 -25.01 0.28
CA GLU A 21 18.67 -26.28 -0.18
C GLU A 21 19.38 -27.44 0.55
N PRO A 22 18.66 -28.49 0.99
CA PRO A 22 19.25 -29.66 1.63
C PRO A 22 20.31 -30.28 0.70
N ASP A 23 21.48 -30.59 1.25
CA ASP A 23 22.65 -31.11 0.53
C ASP A 23 23.35 -30.12 -0.44
N SER A 24 23.03 -28.81 -0.37
CA SER A 24 23.65 -27.74 -1.17
C SER A 24 24.14 -26.59 -0.30
N GLU A 25 25.34 -26.05 -0.58
CA GLU A 25 25.83 -24.82 0.06
C GLU A 25 25.23 -23.55 -0.57
N GLN A 26 24.35 -23.69 -1.58
CA GLN A 26 23.75 -22.54 -2.27
C GLN A 26 22.52 -22.02 -1.51
N PRO A 27 22.48 -20.71 -1.20
CA PRO A 27 21.33 -20.09 -0.58
C PRO A 27 20.13 -20.01 -1.53
N VAL A 28 18.95 -20.29 -0.99
CA VAL A 28 17.67 -20.17 -1.70
C VAL A 28 17.04 -18.80 -1.47
N PHE A 29 17.20 -18.24 -0.26
CA PHE A 29 16.88 -16.86 0.10
C PHE A 29 17.47 -16.55 1.49
N TYR A 30 17.48 -15.28 1.86
CA TYR A 30 17.97 -14.79 3.15
C TYR A 30 16.94 -13.89 3.80
N MET A 31 16.97 -13.82 5.11
CA MET A 31 16.27 -12.81 5.89
C MET A 31 17.32 -11.88 6.49
N ALA A 32 17.24 -10.58 6.19
CA ALA A 32 18.14 -9.64 6.84
C ALA A 32 17.87 -9.62 8.34
N LYS A 33 18.85 -9.09 9.08
CA LYS A 33 18.69 -8.81 10.50
C LYS A 33 17.45 -7.93 10.70
N SER A 34 16.40 -8.53 11.27
CA SER A 34 15.15 -7.82 11.53
C SER A 34 15.37 -6.76 12.60
N TYR A 35 14.74 -5.60 12.42
CA TYR A 35 14.73 -4.52 13.38
C TYR A 35 13.28 -4.08 13.64
N ALA A 36 13.07 -3.44 14.79
CA ALA A 36 11.84 -2.71 15.07
C ALA A 36 12.16 -1.21 14.99
N LEU A 37 11.30 -0.46 14.31
CA LEU A 37 11.35 1.00 14.23
C LEU A 37 10.12 1.55 14.94
N ASP A 38 10.29 2.52 15.84
CA ASP A 38 9.14 3.24 16.38
C ASP A 38 8.77 4.45 15.50
N SER A 39 7.71 5.17 15.85
CA SER A 39 7.20 6.29 15.06
C SER A 39 8.03 7.57 15.14
N GLU A 40 9.01 7.63 16.06
CA GLU A 40 10.00 8.72 16.14
C GLU A 40 11.31 8.37 15.43
N GLY A 41 11.43 7.12 14.96
CA GLY A 41 12.58 6.62 14.21
C GLY A 41 13.64 5.94 15.09
N ASP A 42 13.33 5.66 16.36
CA ASP A 42 14.21 4.89 17.23
C ASP A 42 14.19 3.42 16.81
N ILE A 43 15.37 2.80 16.81
CA ILE A 43 15.59 1.45 16.28
C ILE A 43 15.90 0.47 17.42
N CYS A 44 15.22 -0.68 17.43
CA CYS A 44 15.62 -1.87 18.17
C CYS A 44 16.26 -2.89 17.23
N ASP A 45 17.59 -2.97 17.29
CA ASP A 45 18.42 -3.90 16.52
C ASP A 45 18.58 -5.29 17.17
N SER A 46 17.90 -5.54 18.29
CA SER A 46 18.00 -6.77 19.09
C SER A 46 16.71 -7.59 19.05
N LEU A 47 16.12 -7.79 17.86
CA LEU A 47 15.03 -8.74 17.70
C LEU A 47 15.58 -10.17 17.85
N HIS A 48 14.88 -10.98 18.64
CA HIS A 48 15.12 -12.40 18.69
C HIS A 48 14.26 -13.10 17.64
N THR A 49 14.91 -13.67 16.64
CA THR A 49 14.25 -14.42 15.56
C THR A 49 14.41 -15.92 15.80
N SER A 50 13.31 -16.66 15.74
CA SER A 50 13.31 -18.12 15.91
C SER A 50 12.29 -18.78 14.98
N LEU A 51 12.43 -20.09 14.74
CA LEU A 51 11.45 -20.90 14.02
C LEU A 51 10.71 -21.79 15.02
N SER A 52 9.37 -21.77 14.98
CA SER A 52 8.54 -22.64 15.82
C SER A 52 8.67 -24.10 15.39
N SER A 53 8.28 -25.04 16.25
CA SER A 53 8.22 -26.46 15.89
C SER A 53 7.24 -26.78 14.75
N ALA A 54 6.40 -25.82 14.35
CA ALA A 54 5.50 -25.90 13.21
C ALA A 54 6.06 -25.23 11.93
N GLY A 55 7.30 -24.71 11.98
CA GLY A 55 7.93 -24.03 10.84
C GLY A 55 7.54 -22.56 10.69
N GLU A 56 6.96 -21.94 11.72
CA GLU A 56 6.56 -20.52 11.68
C GLU A 56 7.73 -19.63 12.10
N LEU A 57 7.94 -18.53 11.38
CA LEU A 57 8.90 -17.50 11.77
C LEU A 57 8.34 -16.69 12.94
N VAL A 58 9.06 -16.68 14.06
CA VAL A 58 8.71 -15.94 15.27
C VAL A 58 9.73 -14.82 15.47
N LEU A 59 9.25 -13.58 15.44
CA LEU A 59 10.04 -12.37 15.71
C LEU A 59 9.65 -11.81 17.07
N THR A 60 10.62 -11.70 17.98
CA THR A 60 10.39 -11.18 19.34
C THR A 60 11.17 -9.89 19.53
N VAL A 61 10.47 -8.79 19.79
CA VAL A 61 11.08 -7.51 20.17
C VAL A 61 11.34 -7.52 21.68
N ALA A 62 12.47 -6.95 22.10
CA ALA A 62 12.83 -6.82 23.51
C ALA A 62 11.71 -6.11 24.31
N PRO A 63 11.14 -6.74 25.35
CA PRO A 63 10.02 -6.16 26.12
C PRO A 63 10.35 -4.80 26.75
N GLU A 64 11.60 -4.62 27.19
CA GLU A 64 12.12 -3.38 27.74
C GLU A 64 12.15 -2.24 26.71
N TRP A 65 12.39 -2.54 25.44
CA TRP A 65 12.37 -1.54 24.39
C TRP A 65 10.94 -1.19 23.97
N LEU A 66 10.06 -2.20 23.86
CA LEU A 66 8.62 -1.97 23.59
C LEU A 66 7.95 -1.11 24.66
N ALA A 67 8.41 -1.19 25.91
CA ALA A 67 7.88 -0.37 27.01
C ALA A 67 8.19 1.13 26.85
N GLU A 68 9.22 1.48 26.06
CA GLU A 68 9.69 2.85 25.83
C GLU A 68 9.40 3.36 24.40
N ALA A 69 9.05 2.48 23.46
CA ALA A 69 8.83 2.82 22.06
C ALA A 69 7.57 3.70 21.81
N VAL A 70 7.67 4.60 20.84
CA VAL A 70 6.56 5.48 20.44
C VAL A 70 5.76 4.86 19.28
N TYR A 71 4.49 4.52 19.52
CA TYR A 71 3.69 3.74 18.58
C TYR A 71 3.16 4.54 17.36
N PRO A 72 3.03 3.93 16.17
CA PRO A 72 3.18 2.49 15.90
C PRO A 72 4.64 2.02 15.77
N VAL A 73 4.91 0.81 16.26
CA VAL A 73 6.17 0.09 16.02
C VAL A 73 6.04 -0.72 14.73
N ILE A 74 6.96 -0.52 13.80
CA ILE A 74 7.09 -1.27 12.54
C ILE A 74 8.15 -2.34 12.74
N ILE A 75 7.78 -3.60 12.53
CA ILE A 75 8.72 -4.71 12.46
C ILE A 75 8.92 -5.05 10.99
N ASP A 76 10.15 -5.00 10.51
CA ASP A 76 10.51 -5.27 9.13
C ASP A 76 11.23 -6.62 9.00
N PRO A 77 10.53 -7.72 8.67
CA PRO A 77 11.16 -8.95 8.21
C PRO A 77 11.31 -8.89 6.69
N SER A 78 12.27 -8.09 6.23
CA SER A 78 12.63 -8.07 4.82
C SER A 78 13.21 -9.44 4.41
N ILE A 79 12.48 -10.15 3.55
CA ILE A 79 12.91 -11.40 2.92
C ILE A 79 13.59 -11.05 1.60
N TYR A 80 14.88 -11.37 1.50
CA TYR A 80 15.70 -11.17 0.31
C TYR A 80 15.79 -12.50 -0.45
N LEU A 81 15.13 -12.57 -1.61
CA LEU A 81 15.45 -13.59 -2.60
C LEU A 81 16.88 -13.36 -3.12
N PRO A 82 17.57 -14.39 -3.67
CA PRO A 82 18.94 -14.26 -4.13
C PRO A 82 19.04 -13.06 -5.06
N ASN A 83 19.89 -12.12 -4.67
CA ASN A 83 20.01 -10.81 -5.29
C ASN A 83 20.08 -10.92 -6.81
N ALA A 84 19.52 -9.92 -7.49
CA ALA A 84 19.85 -9.75 -8.89
C ALA A 84 21.37 -9.66 -9.04
N HIS A 85 21.92 -10.53 -9.89
CA HIS A 85 23.36 -10.63 -10.08
C HIS A 85 23.76 -9.71 -11.22
N PHE A 86 24.70 -8.80 -10.96
CA PHE A 86 25.27 -7.90 -11.95
C PHE A 86 26.74 -8.22 -12.18
N GLU A 87 27.14 -8.35 -13.45
CA GLU A 87 28.52 -8.57 -13.84
C GLU A 87 29.04 -7.48 -14.76
N ARG A 88 30.22 -6.93 -14.41
CA ARG A 88 31.05 -6.13 -15.30
C ARG A 88 32.51 -6.17 -14.84
N SER A 89 33.34 -6.93 -15.55
CA SER A 89 34.76 -7.16 -15.19
C SER A 89 35.73 -6.03 -15.59
N SER A 90 35.31 -4.76 -15.46
CA SER A 90 36.12 -3.56 -15.75
C SER A 90 35.66 -2.39 -14.88
N SER A 91 36.25 -1.20 -14.96
CA SER A 91 35.62 0.05 -14.45
C SER A 91 34.81 0.71 -15.57
N ALA A 92 33.81 1.53 -15.21
CA ALA A 92 32.98 2.28 -16.13
C ALA A 92 32.70 3.66 -15.53
N TYR A 93 31.99 4.51 -16.27
CA TYR A 93 31.70 5.87 -15.87
C TYR A 93 30.20 6.12 -16.00
N ARG A 94 29.64 6.92 -15.10
CA ARG A 94 28.30 7.49 -15.29
C ARG A 94 28.37 8.63 -16.31
N GLN A 95 27.21 9.12 -16.76
CA GLN A 95 27.14 10.23 -17.72
C GLN A 95 27.84 11.51 -17.20
N ASP A 96 27.79 11.75 -15.89
CA ASP A 96 28.51 12.87 -15.24
C ASP A 96 30.04 12.69 -15.24
N GLY A 97 30.55 11.49 -15.50
CA GLY A 97 31.96 11.12 -15.51
C GLY A 97 32.48 10.56 -14.17
N THR A 98 31.61 10.29 -13.21
CA THR A 98 31.99 9.57 -11.98
C THR A 98 32.35 8.13 -12.29
N ILE A 99 33.42 7.63 -11.69
CA ILE A 99 33.90 6.26 -11.90
C ILE A 99 33.07 5.26 -11.07
N VAL A 100 32.71 4.15 -11.69
CA VAL A 100 31.99 3.04 -11.06
C VAL A 100 32.89 1.79 -11.12
N PRO A 101 33.27 1.22 -9.95
CA PRO A 101 34.12 0.03 -9.86
C PRO A 101 33.58 -1.18 -10.60
N ASN A 102 34.40 -2.22 -10.75
CA ASN A 102 33.96 -3.48 -11.34
C ASN A 102 32.81 -4.13 -10.55
N ASN A 103 31.98 -4.90 -11.25
CA ASN A 103 30.81 -5.60 -10.71
C ASN A 103 29.85 -4.73 -9.89
N THR A 104 29.87 -3.41 -10.13
CA THR A 104 28.96 -2.45 -9.52
C THR A 104 28.06 -1.87 -10.62
N PRO A 105 26.72 -1.96 -10.47
CA PRO A 105 25.77 -1.41 -11.43
C PRO A 105 25.88 0.12 -11.52
N ARG A 106 25.54 0.65 -12.68
CA ARG A 106 25.43 2.09 -12.92
C ARG A 106 23.96 2.48 -12.90
N TYR A 107 23.66 3.54 -12.15
CA TYR A 107 22.34 4.11 -12.04
C TYR A 107 22.36 5.50 -12.64
N GLU A 108 21.45 5.74 -13.58
CA GLU A 108 21.24 7.02 -14.26
C GLU A 108 19.78 7.46 -14.03
N GLU A 109 19.43 8.67 -14.47
CA GLU A 109 18.06 9.18 -14.36
C GLU A 109 17.08 8.28 -15.14
N GLY A 110 16.09 7.75 -14.43
CA GLY A 110 14.99 6.96 -14.96
C GLY A 110 13.73 7.81 -15.14
N ARG A 111 12.62 7.18 -15.54
CA ARG A 111 11.30 7.82 -15.60
C ARG A 111 10.72 8.06 -14.21
N PHE A 112 10.92 7.12 -13.28
CA PHE A 112 10.32 7.16 -11.94
C PHE A 112 11.32 7.25 -10.79
N GLY A 113 12.55 7.67 -11.09
CA GLY A 113 13.64 7.73 -10.13
C GLY A 113 14.96 7.45 -10.82
N GLN A 114 15.65 6.37 -10.43
CA GLN A 114 16.85 5.92 -11.13
C GLN A 114 16.58 4.63 -11.90
N GLY A 115 17.22 4.47 -13.05
CA GLY A 115 17.22 3.23 -13.81
C GLY A 115 18.62 2.63 -13.90
N ILE A 116 18.71 1.32 -14.17
CA ILE A 116 19.99 0.64 -14.38
C ILE A 116 20.44 0.76 -15.85
N THR A 117 21.68 1.19 -16.06
CA THR A 117 22.30 1.17 -17.39
C THR A 117 22.88 -0.21 -17.69
N ILE A 118 22.55 -0.75 -18.88
CA ILE A 118 23.16 -1.97 -19.42
C ILE A 118 23.69 -1.69 -20.83
N GLU A 119 25.01 -1.74 -20.97
CA GLU A 119 25.72 -1.48 -22.22
C GLU A 119 26.71 -2.59 -22.59
N GLU A 120 26.88 -2.78 -23.89
CA GLU A 120 27.89 -3.67 -24.46
C GLU A 120 29.31 -3.20 -24.17
N GLY A 121 30.30 -4.10 -24.34
CA GLY A 121 31.70 -3.72 -24.18
C GLY A 121 32.22 -2.83 -25.32
N THR A 122 33.22 -2.01 -25.03
CA THR A 122 33.90 -1.19 -26.03
C THR A 122 35.38 -0.94 -25.68
N THR A 123 36.17 -0.57 -26.68
CA THR A 123 37.57 -0.18 -26.52
C THR A 123 37.76 1.26 -26.97
N GLN A 124 38.23 2.09 -26.05
CA GLN A 124 38.67 3.46 -26.28
C GLN A 124 40.06 3.47 -26.92
N LEU A 125 40.18 4.01 -28.13
CA LEU A 125 41.45 4.08 -28.86
C LEU A 125 42.25 5.35 -28.58
N PHE A 126 41.63 6.39 -28.04
CA PHE A 126 42.39 7.53 -27.54
C PHE A 126 43.06 7.19 -26.20
N ALA A 127 44.33 7.58 -26.04
CA ALA A 127 44.97 7.50 -24.73
C ALA A 127 44.31 8.46 -23.73
N GLU A 128 44.49 8.22 -22.43
CA GLU A 128 43.91 9.01 -21.32
C GLU A 128 43.93 10.52 -21.56
N SER A 129 45.11 11.07 -21.83
CA SER A 129 45.31 12.51 -22.02
C SER A 129 44.42 13.07 -23.14
N ARG A 130 44.23 12.31 -24.22
CA ARG A 130 43.43 12.69 -25.40
C ARG A 130 41.95 12.45 -25.18
N SER A 131 41.57 11.40 -24.45
CA SER A 131 40.17 11.17 -24.10
C SER A 131 39.65 12.25 -23.16
N LEU A 132 40.47 12.78 -22.27
CA LEU A 132 40.08 13.84 -21.32
C LEU A 132 40.16 15.23 -21.96
N ASN A 133 41.28 15.56 -22.62
CA ASN A 133 41.51 16.87 -23.24
C ASN A 133 42.32 16.73 -24.55
N PHE A 134 41.67 16.93 -25.69
CA PHE A 134 42.31 16.78 -27.00
C PHE A 134 43.00 18.08 -27.44
N THR A 135 44.24 18.30 -26.99
CA THR A 135 44.95 19.59 -27.13
C THR A 135 45.86 19.70 -28.36
N SER A 136 46.23 18.60 -28.99
CA SER A 136 47.13 18.59 -30.16
C SER A 136 46.74 17.52 -31.17
N SER A 137 47.07 17.73 -32.45
CA SER A 137 46.82 16.74 -33.49
C SER A 137 47.42 15.37 -33.15
N TRP A 138 46.68 14.31 -33.44
CA TRP A 138 47.12 12.93 -33.25
C TRP A 138 46.77 12.10 -34.47
N THR A 139 47.68 11.22 -34.86
CA THR A 139 47.48 10.26 -35.94
C THR A 139 47.38 8.88 -35.34
N SER A 140 46.32 8.16 -35.67
CA SER A 140 46.10 6.79 -35.21
C SER A 140 47.15 5.82 -35.74
N ASP A 141 47.17 4.62 -35.16
CA ASP A 141 47.69 3.45 -35.86
C ASP A 141 46.82 3.10 -37.09
N THR A 142 47.25 2.12 -37.87
CA THR A 142 46.50 1.68 -39.05
C THR A 142 45.13 1.15 -38.64
N LEU A 143 44.09 1.83 -39.09
CA LEU A 143 42.70 1.46 -38.86
C LEU A 143 42.18 0.68 -40.07
N ASN A 144 41.37 -0.34 -39.79
CA ASN A 144 40.65 -1.09 -40.80
C ASN A 144 39.25 -1.46 -40.29
N GLY A 145 38.20 -1.01 -40.99
CA GLY A 145 36.80 -1.18 -40.63
C GLY A 145 36.07 0.14 -40.33
N THR A 146 34.88 0.02 -39.73
CA THR A 146 34.03 1.15 -39.31
C THR A 146 34.40 1.61 -37.90
N TYR A 147 34.55 2.93 -37.74
CA TYR A 147 34.86 3.58 -36.48
C TYR A 147 33.90 4.74 -36.24
N THR A 148 33.69 5.07 -34.98
CA THR A 148 32.96 6.26 -34.56
C THR A 148 33.83 7.11 -33.66
N VAL A 149 33.88 8.41 -33.93
CA VAL A 149 34.50 9.40 -33.05
C VAL A 149 33.40 10.28 -32.45
N SER A 150 33.46 10.55 -31.14
CA SER A 150 32.53 11.44 -30.45
C SER A 150 33.25 12.44 -29.55
N ILE A 151 32.61 13.59 -29.32
CA ILE A 151 33.06 14.61 -28.36
C ILE A 151 31.89 14.92 -27.44
N LYS A 152 31.98 14.55 -26.15
CA LYS A 152 30.88 14.83 -25.21
C LYS A 152 30.94 16.24 -24.61
N GLU A 153 32.13 16.77 -24.34
CA GLU A 153 32.28 18.02 -23.58
C GLU A 153 33.37 18.94 -24.16
N GLY A 154 33.53 20.11 -23.55
CA GLY A 154 34.58 21.07 -23.89
C GLY A 154 34.15 22.07 -24.96
N THR A 155 35.09 22.48 -25.80
CA THR A 155 34.86 23.48 -26.86
C THR A 155 35.54 23.07 -28.15
N GLY A 156 35.09 23.61 -29.28
CA GLY A 156 35.74 23.38 -30.57
C GLY A 156 35.30 22.09 -31.25
N LYS A 157 36.21 21.49 -32.02
CA LYS A 157 35.94 20.37 -32.92
C LYS A 157 37.18 19.54 -33.22
N LEU A 158 37.00 18.30 -33.69
CA LEU A 158 38.05 17.50 -34.32
C LEU A 158 37.79 17.41 -35.83
N THR A 159 38.80 17.74 -36.64
CA THR A 159 38.77 17.55 -38.09
C THR A 159 39.62 16.33 -38.46
N LEU A 160 39.04 15.42 -39.25
CA LEU A 160 39.66 14.18 -39.70
C LEU A 160 40.33 14.40 -41.07
N SER A 161 41.48 13.77 -41.26
CA SER A 161 42.20 13.72 -42.54
C SER A 161 42.92 12.37 -42.71
N ARG A 162 43.43 12.12 -43.93
CA ARG A 162 44.05 10.86 -44.40
C ARG A 162 43.00 9.78 -44.70
N GLY A 163 43.02 8.65 -44.00
CA GLY A 163 42.14 7.51 -44.23
C GLY A 163 40.65 7.76 -43.99
N ALA A 164 40.30 8.93 -43.43
CA ALA A 164 38.93 9.42 -43.30
C ALA A 164 38.91 10.96 -43.38
N THR A 165 37.75 11.54 -43.69
CA THR A 165 37.52 12.98 -43.70
C THR A 165 36.24 13.30 -42.95
N GLY A 166 36.13 14.53 -42.43
CA GLY A 166 34.93 14.98 -41.73
C GLY A 166 35.28 15.87 -40.54
N THR A 167 34.26 16.34 -39.84
CA THR A 167 34.42 17.17 -38.64
C THR A 167 33.38 16.76 -37.61
N VAL A 168 33.82 16.53 -36.38
CA VAL A 168 32.95 16.27 -35.22
C VAL A 168 33.06 17.46 -34.28
N THR A 169 31.92 17.96 -33.82
CA THR A 169 31.81 19.09 -32.88
C THR A 169 31.38 18.58 -31.51
N VAL A 170 31.57 19.38 -30.46
CA VAL A 170 31.11 19.05 -29.10
C VAL A 170 29.61 18.72 -29.11
N GLY A 171 29.22 17.65 -28.41
CA GLY A 171 27.87 17.11 -28.35
C GLY A 171 27.51 16.15 -29.48
N ASN A 172 28.40 15.93 -30.45
CA ASN A 172 28.11 15.13 -31.65
C ASN A 172 29.08 13.95 -31.83
N SER A 173 28.73 13.06 -32.74
CA SER A 173 29.55 11.95 -33.20
C SER A 173 29.72 11.96 -34.72
N LEU A 174 30.70 11.19 -35.22
CA LEU A 174 30.93 10.95 -36.65
C LEU A 174 31.38 9.51 -36.85
N THR A 175 30.59 8.76 -37.62
CA THR A 175 30.92 7.40 -38.07
C THR A 175 31.61 7.45 -39.43
N PHE A 176 32.70 6.69 -39.60
CA PHE A 176 33.49 6.64 -40.82
C PHE A 176 34.13 5.26 -41.02
N THR A 177 34.40 4.89 -42.27
CA THR A 177 35.07 3.62 -42.63
C THR A 177 36.49 3.90 -43.12
N VAL A 178 37.45 3.13 -42.63
CA VAL A 178 38.86 3.20 -43.02
C VAL A 178 39.30 1.86 -43.62
N SER A 179 40.04 1.88 -44.71
CA SER A 179 40.60 0.66 -45.33
C SER A 179 42.12 0.66 -45.22
N ASN A 180 42.63 0.01 -44.17
CA ASN A 180 44.06 -0.14 -43.88
C ASN A 180 44.88 1.16 -43.99
N ASP A 181 44.40 2.25 -43.39
CA ASP A 181 45.10 3.55 -43.36
C ASP A 181 45.03 4.19 -41.97
N LYS A 182 45.84 5.22 -41.74
CA LYS A 182 45.84 6.02 -40.52
C LYS A 182 44.90 7.21 -40.68
N VAL A 183 44.28 7.63 -39.57
CA VAL A 183 43.45 8.85 -39.53
C VAL A 183 44.11 9.86 -38.61
N THR A 184 44.21 11.10 -39.08
CA THR A 184 44.70 12.23 -38.27
C THR A 184 43.53 13.06 -37.77
N PHE A 185 43.44 13.20 -36.45
CA PHE A 185 42.45 14.00 -35.74
C PHE A 185 43.11 15.31 -35.30
N THR A 186 42.61 16.44 -35.80
CA THR A 186 43.16 17.77 -35.52
C THR A 186 42.16 18.61 -34.73
N PRO A 187 42.45 18.98 -33.47
CA PRO A 187 41.58 19.89 -32.72
C PRO A 187 41.67 21.32 -33.26
N SER A 188 40.55 22.03 -33.30
CA SER A 188 40.50 23.44 -33.64
C SER A 188 39.31 24.14 -32.99
N GLY A 189 39.39 25.47 -32.83
CA GLY A 189 38.29 26.28 -32.29
C GLY A 189 37.97 26.04 -30.81
N GLY A 190 38.89 25.44 -30.05
CA GLY A 190 38.70 25.12 -28.63
C GLY A 190 39.49 23.88 -28.21
N THR A 191 39.17 23.36 -27.03
CA THR A 191 39.69 22.07 -26.53
C THR A 191 38.54 21.07 -26.40
N PRO A 192 38.42 20.11 -27.33
CA PRO A 192 37.49 19.00 -27.19
C PRO A 192 37.82 18.18 -25.93
N ARG A 193 36.80 17.83 -25.14
CA ARG A 193 36.92 17.04 -23.91
C ARG A 193 35.97 15.85 -23.94
N LYS A 194 36.26 14.83 -23.13
CA LYS A 194 35.54 13.54 -23.16
C LYS A 194 35.43 13.02 -24.60
N CYS A 195 36.56 12.99 -25.30
CA CYS A 195 36.66 12.48 -26.67
C CYS A 195 36.75 10.96 -26.66
N GLN A 196 36.09 10.32 -27.62
CA GLN A 196 36.08 8.87 -27.74
C GLN A 196 36.23 8.43 -29.18
N LEU A 197 37.05 7.40 -29.42
CA LEU A 197 37.22 6.75 -30.71
C LEU A 197 37.07 5.24 -30.50
N GLU A 198 36.10 4.67 -31.20
CA GLU A 198 35.68 3.27 -31.04
C GLU A 198 35.57 2.60 -32.40
N LYS A 199 35.85 1.29 -32.47
CA LYS A 199 35.61 0.48 -33.67
C LYS A 199 34.15 0.02 -33.73
N LYS A 200 33.24 0.98 -33.87
CA LYS A 200 31.78 0.78 -33.87
C LYS A 200 31.11 1.68 -34.90
N GLY A 201 29.87 1.32 -35.28
CA GLY A 201 29.04 2.12 -36.17
C GLY A 201 28.31 3.29 -35.50
N TYR A 202 28.42 3.40 -34.18
CA TYR A 202 27.77 4.40 -33.34
C TYR A 202 28.63 4.69 -32.10
N ALA A 203 28.32 5.79 -31.41
CA ALA A 203 29.00 6.18 -30.17
C ALA A 203 28.34 5.49 -28.98
N THR A 204 29.14 4.99 -28.04
CA THR A 204 28.65 4.52 -26.72
C THR A 204 28.92 5.57 -25.64
N GLN A 205 28.50 5.32 -24.40
CA GLN A 205 28.85 6.21 -23.30
C GLN A 205 30.37 6.41 -23.18
N TRP A 206 30.77 7.62 -22.80
CA TRP A 206 32.18 7.96 -22.68
C TRP A 206 32.84 7.17 -21.56
N HIS A 207 34.02 6.62 -21.83
CA HIS A 207 34.92 6.09 -20.82
C HIS A 207 36.36 6.53 -21.07
N GLN A 208 37.11 6.65 -19.98
CA GLN A 208 38.48 7.14 -20.03
C GLN A 208 39.40 6.19 -20.82
N GLY A 209 40.25 6.78 -21.65
CA GLY A 209 41.34 6.08 -22.34
C GLY A 209 42.54 5.79 -21.45
N GLY A 210 43.49 5.01 -21.96
CA GLY A 210 44.67 4.59 -21.19
C GLY A 210 44.41 3.38 -20.29
N GLY A 211 45.47 2.79 -19.72
CA GLY A 211 45.37 1.47 -19.06
C GLY A 211 44.97 0.38 -20.06
N SER A 212 43.93 -0.39 -19.75
CA SER A 212 43.33 -1.34 -20.71
C SER A 212 42.48 -0.64 -21.78
N GLY A 213 41.97 0.58 -21.53
CA GLY A 213 41.04 1.29 -22.40
C GLY A 213 39.76 0.51 -22.74
N ILE A 214 39.43 -0.53 -21.96
CA ILE A 214 38.37 -1.48 -22.26
C ILE A 214 37.28 -1.37 -21.20
N ARG A 215 36.05 -1.07 -21.65
CA ARG A 215 34.81 -1.32 -20.90
C ARG A 215 34.31 -2.70 -21.31
N LYS A 216 34.16 -3.60 -20.34
CA LYS A 216 33.59 -4.94 -20.54
C LYS A 216 32.06 -4.87 -20.62
N PRO A 217 31.41 -5.79 -21.34
CA PRO A 217 29.95 -5.83 -21.44
C PRO A 217 29.29 -5.98 -20.06
N GLU A 218 28.13 -5.38 -19.91
CA GLU A 218 27.28 -5.50 -18.73
C GLU A 218 26.29 -6.66 -18.89
N SER A 219 25.98 -7.31 -17.78
CA SER A 219 24.95 -8.34 -17.70
C SER A 219 24.27 -8.27 -16.35
N MET A 220 22.94 -8.41 -16.35
CA MET A 220 22.13 -8.55 -15.15
C MET A 220 21.29 -9.81 -15.27
N SER A 221 21.25 -10.62 -14.20
CA SER A 221 20.46 -11.84 -14.16
C SER A 221 19.66 -11.98 -12.88
N LEU A 222 18.49 -12.61 -12.99
CA LEU A 222 17.59 -12.98 -11.91
C LEU A 222 17.39 -14.49 -11.89
N PRO A 223 17.20 -15.14 -10.73
CA PRO A 223 16.66 -16.49 -10.69
C PRO A 223 15.26 -16.48 -11.33
N ALA A 224 14.96 -17.49 -12.16
CA ALA A 224 13.64 -17.61 -12.79
C ALA A 224 12.60 -18.31 -11.90
N MET A 225 13.06 -19.14 -10.96
CA MET A 225 12.21 -19.87 -10.02
C MET A 225 11.37 -18.88 -9.21
N ASP A 226 10.08 -19.15 -9.12
CA ASP A 226 9.05 -18.34 -8.44
C ASP A 226 8.81 -16.92 -8.99
N LEU A 227 9.65 -16.43 -9.91
CA LEU A 227 9.46 -15.13 -10.57
C LEU A 227 8.72 -15.22 -11.90
N PHE A 228 8.84 -16.31 -12.65
CA PHE A 228 8.21 -16.45 -13.97
C PHE A 228 7.56 -17.82 -14.16
N ASN A 229 6.27 -17.80 -14.52
CA ASN A 229 5.49 -19.01 -14.74
C ASN A 229 5.08 -19.15 -16.20
N LYS A 230 5.32 -20.33 -16.77
CA LYS A 230 4.84 -20.67 -18.11
C LYS A 230 3.32 -20.68 -18.19
N GLY A 231 2.80 -20.46 -19.39
CA GLY A 231 1.38 -20.56 -19.70
C GLY A 231 0.55 -19.34 -19.29
N ASN A 232 1.00 -18.49 -18.36
CA ASN A 232 0.33 -17.22 -18.07
C ASN A 232 1.35 -16.26 -17.45
N TRP A 233 1.75 -15.23 -18.20
CA TRP A 233 2.84 -14.36 -17.78
C TRP A 233 2.78 -12.99 -18.45
N THR A 234 3.41 -12.01 -17.79
CA THR A 234 3.68 -10.68 -18.36
C THR A 234 5.03 -10.19 -17.87
N VAL A 235 5.81 -9.57 -18.76
CA VAL A 235 6.91 -8.68 -18.39
C VAL A 235 6.57 -7.26 -18.85
N GLU A 236 6.77 -6.30 -17.96
CA GLU A 236 6.64 -4.88 -18.24
C GLU A 236 7.84 -4.14 -17.73
N LEU A 237 8.30 -3.14 -18.47
CA LEU A 237 9.41 -2.29 -18.07
C LEU A 237 9.32 -0.93 -18.77
N VAL A 238 10.09 0.01 -18.25
CA VAL A 238 10.43 1.25 -18.94
C VAL A 238 11.83 1.10 -19.52
N PHE A 239 11.98 1.50 -20.79
CA PHE A 239 13.25 1.55 -21.49
C PHE A 239 13.55 2.97 -21.94
N ILE A 240 14.74 3.47 -21.62
CA ILE A 240 15.28 4.72 -22.14
C ILE A 240 16.52 4.39 -22.96
N THR A 241 16.53 4.83 -24.20
CA THR A 241 17.66 4.64 -25.12
C THR A 241 18.82 5.57 -24.77
N ASP A 242 20.04 5.03 -24.80
CA ASP A 242 21.25 5.81 -24.52
C ASP A 242 22.29 5.71 -25.67
N ASP A 243 21.87 5.21 -26.83
CA ASP A 243 22.69 5.21 -28.05
C ASP A 243 21.98 5.79 -29.28
N ASP A 244 22.77 6.39 -30.16
CA ASP A 244 22.33 7.00 -31.42
C ASP A 244 22.42 5.99 -32.57
N ARG A 245 21.98 4.74 -32.33
CA ARG A 245 22.07 3.67 -33.32
C ARG A 245 21.13 3.94 -34.50
N ASP A 246 21.71 4.19 -35.67
CA ASP A 246 21.08 3.82 -36.94
C ASP A 246 21.47 2.36 -37.25
N VAL A 247 20.54 1.46 -36.92
CA VAL A 247 20.68 0.00 -36.83
C VAL A 247 21.50 -0.68 -37.93
N SER A 248 22.51 -1.46 -37.53
CA SER A 248 22.93 -2.62 -38.32
C SER A 248 23.60 -3.71 -37.47
N THR A 249 22.93 -4.87 -37.42
CA THR A 249 23.45 -6.26 -37.38
C THR A 249 23.23 -7.16 -36.14
N GLN A 250 23.14 -6.66 -34.90
CA GLN A 250 23.14 -7.60 -33.74
C GLN A 250 21.89 -7.61 -32.83
N GLY A 251 21.03 -6.58 -32.89
CA GLY A 251 19.86 -6.44 -32.00
C GLY A 251 20.23 -6.22 -30.53
N GLY A 252 19.25 -5.84 -29.69
CA GLY A 252 19.40 -5.64 -28.25
C GLY A 252 18.38 -6.48 -27.46
N THR A 253 18.70 -6.88 -26.23
CA THR A 253 17.79 -7.64 -25.36
C THR A 253 17.34 -6.76 -24.21
N LEU A 254 16.04 -6.58 -24.00
CA LEU A 254 15.50 -5.87 -22.84
C LEU A 254 15.20 -6.85 -21.69
N TRP A 255 14.63 -8.01 -22.04
CA TRP A 255 14.39 -9.10 -21.11
C TRP A 255 14.47 -10.45 -21.83
N LYS A 256 14.99 -11.47 -21.15
CA LYS A 256 15.01 -12.83 -21.68
C LYS A 256 14.87 -13.86 -20.56
N ALA A 257 14.00 -14.83 -20.76
CA ALA A 257 13.88 -16.02 -19.92
C ALA A 257 13.84 -17.24 -20.84
N GLY A 258 14.85 -18.11 -20.86
CA GLY A 258 14.85 -19.26 -21.78
C GLY A 258 14.53 -18.90 -23.25
N GLY A 259 13.40 -19.39 -23.76
CA GLY A 259 12.90 -19.12 -25.12
C GLY A 259 12.06 -17.84 -25.29
N TYR A 260 11.74 -17.11 -24.22
CA TYR A 260 10.95 -15.87 -24.26
C TYR A 260 11.91 -14.68 -24.31
N VAL A 261 11.70 -13.76 -25.24
CA VAL A 261 12.60 -12.63 -25.49
C VAL A 261 11.79 -11.37 -25.77
N LEU A 262 12.08 -10.31 -25.05
CA LEU A 262 11.68 -8.93 -25.35
C LEU A 262 12.94 -8.14 -25.70
N GLY A 263 12.95 -7.43 -26.83
CA GLY A 263 14.17 -6.80 -27.33
C GLY A 263 13.98 -5.81 -28.46
N ILE A 264 15.10 -5.46 -29.07
CA ILE A 264 15.21 -4.68 -30.31
C ILE A 264 15.77 -5.63 -31.37
N ASP A 265 15.07 -5.79 -32.48
CA ASP A 265 15.47 -6.73 -33.53
C ASP A 265 16.68 -6.18 -34.33
N PRO A 266 17.32 -7.00 -35.19
CA PRO A 266 18.44 -6.52 -36.02
C PRO A 266 18.09 -5.37 -36.98
N SER A 267 16.80 -5.13 -37.22
CA SER A 267 16.24 -4.07 -38.06
C SER A 267 15.87 -2.80 -37.26
N GLY A 268 16.01 -2.83 -35.94
CA GLY A 268 15.87 -1.71 -35.00
C GLY A 268 14.51 -1.56 -34.34
N TYR A 269 13.60 -2.51 -34.55
CA TYR A 269 12.24 -2.42 -34.04
C TYR A 269 12.11 -3.13 -32.69
N ILE A 270 11.29 -2.56 -31.78
CA ILE A 270 10.92 -3.27 -30.54
C ILE A 270 10.12 -4.52 -30.92
N TYR A 271 10.48 -5.67 -30.36
CA TYR A 271 9.81 -6.94 -30.62
C TYR A 271 9.71 -7.83 -29.38
N GLY A 272 8.68 -8.67 -29.36
CA GLY A 272 8.54 -9.80 -28.45
C GLY A 272 8.56 -11.10 -29.23
N SER A 273 9.21 -12.13 -28.71
CA SER A 273 9.23 -13.46 -29.33
C SER A 273 9.23 -14.59 -28.32
N VAL A 274 8.64 -15.72 -28.72
CA VAL A 274 8.70 -17.00 -28.03
C VAL A 274 9.29 -18.04 -28.98
N ILE A 275 10.34 -18.72 -28.54
CA ILE A 275 11.11 -19.69 -29.33
C ILE A 275 10.90 -21.08 -28.73
N ASN A 276 10.38 -22.01 -29.54
CA ASN A 276 10.15 -23.40 -29.16
C ASN A 276 10.81 -24.33 -30.20
N GLY A 277 12.02 -24.81 -29.88
CA GLY A 277 12.84 -25.57 -30.81
C GLY A 277 13.23 -24.72 -32.03
N GLU A 278 12.84 -25.17 -33.23
CA GLU A 278 13.07 -24.44 -34.48
C GLU A 278 11.99 -23.39 -34.79
N ASN A 279 10.87 -23.41 -34.06
CA ASN A 279 9.77 -22.48 -34.27
C ASN A 279 9.99 -21.18 -33.50
N THR A 280 9.76 -20.04 -34.17
CA THR A 280 9.79 -18.71 -33.57
C THR A 280 8.45 -18.03 -33.82
N TYR A 281 7.80 -17.57 -32.74
CA TYR A 281 6.56 -16.80 -32.77
C TYR A 281 6.90 -15.38 -32.33
N SER A 282 6.68 -14.38 -33.18
CA SER A 282 7.12 -13.01 -32.92
C SER A 282 6.03 -11.99 -33.19
N ILE A 283 6.06 -10.90 -32.43
CA ILE A 283 5.35 -9.65 -32.71
C ILE A 283 6.42 -8.57 -32.81
N VAL A 284 6.45 -7.85 -33.92
CA VAL A 284 7.43 -6.79 -34.20
C VAL A 284 6.66 -5.49 -34.39
N SER A 285 7.01 -4.46 -33.63
CA SER A 285 6.42 -3.13 -33.78
C SER A 285 6.97 -2.40 -35.01
N ASP A 286 6.35 -1.27 -35.36
CA ASP A 286 6.89 -0.29 -36.30
C ASP A 286 7.70 0.82 -35.58
N ILE A 287 7.95 0.67 -34.28
CA ILE A 287 8.65 1.63 -33.43
C ILE A 287 10.14 1.31 -33.39
N LYS A 288 10.95 2.25 -33.90
CA LYS A 288 12.39 2.30 -33.65
C LYS A 288 12.67 3.24 -32.49
N PRO A 289 13.26 2.75 -31.38
CA PRO A 289 13.61 3.61 -30.26
C PRO A 289 14.56 4.73 -30.71
N ALA A 290 14.15 5.99 -30.55
CA ALA A 290 14.98 7.16 -30.83
C ALA A 290 15.89 7.45 -29.64
N PHE A 291 17.07 8.05 -29.84
CA PHE A 291 18.00 8.41 -28.75
C PHE A 291 17.30 9.26 -27.67
N ASP A 292 17.64 8.99 -26.40
CA ASP A 292 17.14 9.71 -25.22
C ASP A 292 15.61 9.76 -25.12
N SER A 293 14.94 8.70 -25.58
CA SER A 293 13.49 8.59 -25.59
C SER A 293 13.03 7.45 -24.69
N THR A 294 11.94 7.70 -23.97
CA THR A 294 11.36 6.75 -22.99
C THR A 294 10.22 5.96 -23.60
N TYR A 295 10.21 4.64 -23.37
CA TYR A 295 9.19 3.71 -23.83
C TYR A 295 8.70 2.85 -22.67
N SER A 296 7.38 2.81 -22.44
CA SER A 296 6.76 1.81 -21.55
C SER A 296 6.37 0.61 -22.41
N ILE A 297 6.85 -0.58 -22.05
CA ILE A 297 6.73 -1.77 -22.91
C ILE A 297 6.15 -2.92 -22.08
N MET A 298 5.10 -3.57 -22.61
CA MET A 298 4.51 -4.79 -22.08
C MET A 298 4.67 -5.93 -23.08
N PHE A 299 5.14 -7.10 -22.63
CA PHE A 299 5.07 -8.34 -23.40
C PHE A 299 4.42 -9.42 -22.55
N ALA A 300 3.33 -10.01 -23.05
CA ALA A 300 2.51 -10.95 -22.29
C ALA A 300 2.11 -12.17 -23.12
N GLY A 301 1.78 -13.26 -22.43
CA GLY A 301 1.24 -14.47 -23.04
C GLY A 301 0.35 -15.30 -22.11
N ASP A 302 -0.70 -15.88 -22.68
CA ASP A 302 -1.76 -16.66 -21.99
C ASP A 302 -1.64 -18.19 -22.20
N GLY A 303 -0.48 -18.65 -22.69
CA GLY A 303 -0.24 -20.06 -23.00
C GLY A 303 -0.72 -20.47 -24.39
N THR A 304 -1.47 -19.60 -25.07
CA THR A 304 -1.99 -19.82 -26.42
C THR A 304 -1.61 -18.68 -27.36
N ASN A 305 -1.62 -17.44 -26.90
CA ASN A 305 -1.32 -16.24 -27.65
C ASN A 305 -0.34 -15.34 -26.89
N ILE A 306 0.47 -14.61 -27.65
CA ILE A 306 1.29 -13.50 -27.15
C ILE A 306 0.76 -12.16 -27.67
N TRP A 307 1.05 -11.09 -26.95
CA TRP A 307 0.81 -9.70 -27.38
C TRP A 307 1.87 -8.75 -26.82
N LEU A 308 2.07 -7.65 -27.55
CA LEU A 308 3.02 -6.59 -27.22
C LEU A 308 2.26 -5.28 -27.09
N GLY A 309 2.52 -4.53 -26.02
CA GLY A 309 2.02 -3.17 -25.81
C GLY A 309 3.18 -2.19 -25.72
N ILE A 310 3.06 -1.02 -26.35
CA ILE A 310 4.04 0.05 -26.26
C ILE A 310 3.30 1.37 -25.98
N ASN A 311 3.72 2.09 -24.94
CA ASN A 311 3.15 3.37 -24.54
C ASN A 311 1.62 3.33 -24.38
N GLY A 312 1.10 2.24 -23.82
CA GLY A 312 -0.33 2.04 -23.60
C GLY A 312 -1.15 1.60 -24.82
N GLU A 313 -0.52 1.35 -25.97
CA GLU A 313 -1.18 0.91 -27.20
C GLU A 313 -0.78 -0.53 -27.58
N GLN A 314 -1.73 -1.31 -28.11
CA GLN A 314 -1.46 -2.67 -28.56
C GLN A 314 -0.75 -2.66 -29.91
N ILE A 315 0.28 -3.50 -30.04
CA ILE A 315 0.94 -3.79 -31.31
C ILE A 315 0.27 -5.03 -31.93
N GLU A 316 -0.43 -4.79 -33.03
CA GLU A 316 -1.14 -5.81 -33.83
C GLU A 316 -2.18 -6.62 -33.03
N SER A 317 -2.81 -7.60 -33.66
CA SER A 317 -3.65 -8.58 -32.97
C SER A 317 -2.79 -9.62 -32.24
N HIS A 318 -3.37 -10.27 -31.22
CA HIS A 318 -2.72 -11.37 -30.52
C HIS A 318 -2.20 -12.45 -31.50
N THR A 319 -0.97 -12.91 -31.28
CA THR A 319 -0.31 -13.89 -32.15
C THR A 319 -0.31 -15.25 -31.47
N PRO A 320 -0.85 -16.31 -32.10
CA PRO A 320 -0.80 -17.66 -31.54
C PRO A 320 0.65 -18.16 -31.38
N TYR A 321 0.93 -18.86 -30.29
CA TYR A 321 2.22 -19.48 -30.03
C TYR A 321 2.09 -20.84 -29.33
N VAL A 322 3.20 -21.55 -29.23
CA VAL A 322 3.28 -22.81 -28.48
C VAL A 322 4.31 -22.66 -27.37
N GLU A 323 3.91 -22.99 -26.15
CA GLU A 323 4.76 -22.90 -24.96
C GLU A 323 6.07 -23.71 -25.11
N PRO A 324 7.24 -23.09 -24.88
CA PRO A 324 8.52 -23.77 -24.83
C PRO A 324 8.57 -24.90 -23.77
N THR A 325 9.22 -26.01 -24.08
CA THR A 325 9.34 -27.16 -23.16
C THR A 325 10.50 -27.06 -22.17
N ASN A 326 11.58 -26.38 -22.53
CA ASN A 326 12.81 -26.28 -21.72
C ASN A 326 12.59 -25.59 -20.37
N SER A 327 13.20 -26.09 -19.29
CA SER A 327 13.20 -25.42 -18.00
C SER A 327 13.86 -24.04 -18.08
N ILE A 328 13.41 -23.12 -17.22
CA ILE A 328 13.96 -21.77 -17.10
C ILE A 328 14.55 -21.67 -15.70
N SER A 329 15.85 -21.44 -15.61
CA SER A 329 16.55 -21.26 -14.32
C SER A 329 16.97 -19.82 -14.08
N ILE A 330 17.28 -19.08 -15.15
CA ILE A 330 17.80 -17.72 -15.10
C ILE A 330 17.05 -16.85 -16.11
N MET A 331 16.75 -15.62 -15.71
CA MET A 331 16.31 -14.54 -16.58
C MET A 331 17.42 -13.50 -16.71
N TYR A 332 17.55 -12.86 -17.86
CA TYR A 332 18.47 -11.77 -18.10
C TYR A 332 17.71 -10.47 -18.34
N ILE A 333 18.20 -9.38 -17.75
CA ILE A 333 17.66 -8.03 -17.91
C ILE A 333 18.68 -7.19 -18.67
N GLY A 334 18.25 -6.52 -19.74
CA GLY A 334 19.09 -5.66 -20.58
C GLY A 334 20.16 -6.40 -21.41
N ALA A 335 20.26 -7.74 -21.34
CA ALA A 335 21.23 -8.53 -22.09
C ALA A 335 20.75 -9.97 -22.33
N SER A 336 21.51 -10.72 -23.14
CA SER A 336 21.40 -12.17 -23.27
C SER A 336 22.74 -12.79 -22.85
N GLY A 337 22.89 -13.05 -21.55
CA GLY A 337 24.19 -13.34 -20.94
C GLY A 337 25.14 -12.16 -21.12
N VAL A 338 26.34 -12.42 -21.65
CA VAL A 338 27.35 -11.39 -21.94
C VAL A 338 27.23 -10.78 -23.34
N SER A 339 26.11 -10.99 -24.04
CA SER A 339 25.89 -10.54 -25.42
C SER A 339 24.57 -9.79 -25.60
N ARG A 340 24.43 -9.04 -26.70
CA ARG A 340 23.19 -8.34 -27.10
C ARG A 340 22.66 -7.39 -26.02
N GLN A 341 23.53 -6.58 -25.42
CA GLN A 341 23.13 -5.56 -24.48
C GLN A 341 22.14 -4.57 -25.13
N CYS A 342 21.18 -4.07 -24.34
CA CYS A 342 20.19 -3.13 -24.82
C CYS A 342 20.81 -1.78 -25.20
N ASN A 343 21.94 -1.41 -24.57
CA ASN A 343 22.56 -0.09 -24.67
C ASN A 343 21.58 1.02 -24.29
N GLY A 344 21.11 0.95 -23.06
CA GLY A 344 20.19 1.93 -22.51
C GLY A 344 19.92 1.68 -21.04
N ILE A 345 18.92 2.39 -20.54
CA ILE A 345 18.50 2.36 -19.15
C ILE A 345 17.20 1.54 -19.06
N ILE A 346 17.18 0.58 -18.15
CA ILE A 346 15.98 -0.17 -17.76
C ILE A 346 15.49 0.40 -16.43
N ASP A 347 14.21 0.73 -16.38
CA ASP A 347 13.52 1.29 -15.22
C ASP A 347 12.20 0.54 -14.99
N ASP A 348 11.71 0.55 -13.76
CA ASP A 348 10.35 0.14 -13.39
C ASP A 348 9.92 -1.24 -13.92
N LEU A 349 10.78 -2.25 -13.75
CA LEU A 349 10.51 -3.63 -14.19
C LEU A 349 9.44 -4.28 -13.31
N ARG A 350 8.45 -4.92 -13.94
CA ARG A 350 7.46 -5.80 -13.33
C ARG A 350 7.38 -7.12 -14.08
N ILE A 351 7.38 -8.24 -13.36
CA ILE A 351 7.01 -9.55 -13.90
C ILE A 351 5.75 -10.02 -13.18
N SER A 352 4.80 -10.57 -13.93
CA SER A 352 3.53 -11.05 -13.40
C SER A 352 3.28 -12.52 -13.76
N THR A 353 2.61 -13.24 -12.86
CA THR A 353 2.18 -14.65 -13.00
C THR A 353 0.88 -14.82 -13.79
N ARG A 354 0.45 -13.75 -14.47
CA ARG A 354 -0.69 -13.76 -15.38
C ARG A 354 -0.40 -12.93 -16.62
N ALA A 355 -1.13 -13.22 -17.69
CA ALA A 355 -1.17 -12.37 -18.86
C ALA A 355 -2.03 -11.13 -18.58
N ARG A 356 -1.44 -9.94 -18.62
CA ARG A 356 -2.13 -8.66 -18.40
C ARG A 356 -2.72 -8.13 -19.70
N THR A 357 -3.88 -7.50 -19.61
CA THR A 357 -4.57 -6.98 -20.78
C THR A 357 -3.95 -5.67 -21.25
N ILE A 358 -4.23 -5.27 -22.49
CA ILE A 358 -3.77 -3.97 -22.99
C ILE A 358 -4.41 -2.81 -22.22
N GLU A 359 -5.64 -2.93 -21.75
CA GLU A 359 -6.30 -1.91 -20.94
C GLU A 359 -5.57 -1.67 -19.61
N GLU A 360 -5.00 -2.73 -19.02
CA GLU A 360 -4.18 -2.60 -17.81
C GLU A 360 -2.87 -1.86 -18.09
N HIS A 361 -2.21 -2.18 -19.21
CA HIS A 361 -1.01 -1.48 -19.65
C HIS A 361 -1.30 -0.01 -19.99
N GLN A 362 -2.43 0.24 -20.67
CA GLN A 362 -2.91 1.58 -21.00
C GLN A 362 -3.20 2.41 -19.75
N GLY A 363 -3.90 1.82 -18.78
CA GLY A 363 -4.17 2.44 -17.49
C GLY A 363 -2.90 2.76 -16.72
N ALA A 364 -1.94 1.83 -16.66
CA ALA A 364 -0.64 2.05 -16.03
C ALA A 364 0.14 3.17 -16.72
N TYR A 365 0.22 3.16 -18.05
CA TYR A 365 0.91 4.21 -18.82
C TYR A 365 0.33 5.61 -18.59
N TYR A 366 -1.00 5.76 -18.66
CA TYR A 366 -1.65 7.06 -18.46
C TYR A 366 -1.71 7.52 -17.01
N SER A 367 -1.53 6.62 -16.04
CA SER A 367 -1.41 7.01 -14.63
C SER A 367 -0.18 7.88 -14.37
N ASN A 368 0.87 7.72 -15.20
CA ASN A 368 2.17 8.35 -15.02
C ASN A 368 2.75 8.13 -13.61
N GLN A 369 2.52 6.94 -13.06
CA GLN A 369 3.08 6.43 -11.82
C GLN A 369 3.86 5.14 -12.09
N PRO A 370 4.74 4.71 -11.16
CA PRO A 370 5.38 3.39 -11.25
C PRO A 370 4.35 2.27 -11.44
N LEU A 371 4.74 1.19 -12.13
CA LEU A 371 3.86 0.05 -12.39
C LEU A 371 3.26 -0.47 -11.07
N PRO A 372 1.92 -0.58 -10.99
CA PRO A 372 1.27 -0.95 -9.75
C PRO A 372 1.63 -2.38 -9.35
N VAL A 373 1.68 -2.66 -8.06
CA VAL A 373 1.81 -4.01 -7.55
C VAL A 373 0.44 -4.56 -7.22
N ASP A 374 0.17 -5.79 -7.65
CA ASP A 374 -1.01 -6.56 -7.27
C ASP A 374 -0.64 -8.02 -6.95
N GLY A 375 -1.62 -8.83 -6.55
CA GLY A 375 -1.40 -10.24 -6.17
C GLY A 375 -0.90 -11.14 -7.31
N ALA A 376 -0.82 -10.65 -8.55
CA ALA A 376 -0.21 -11.38 -9.66
C ALA A 376 1.23 -10.93 -9.93
N THR A 377 1.76 -9.95 -9.22
CA THR A 377 3.12 -9.44 -9.40
C THR A 377 4.11 -10.35 -8.69
N SER A 378 4.90 -11.10 -9.44
CA SER A 378 5.94 -11.98 -8.87
C SER A 378 7.26 -11.25 -8.65
N CYS A 379 7.56 -10.22 -9.47
CA CYS A 379 8.76 -9.42 -9.34
C CYS A 379 8.42 -7.95 -9.59
N LYS A 380 8.90 -7.07 -8.70
CA LYS A 380 8.98 -5.63 -8.94
C LYS A 380 10.38 -5.13 -8.64
N MET A 381 10.95 -4.37 -9.57
CA MET A 381 12.21 -3.65 -9.38
C MET A 381 12.03 -2.19 -9.80
N GLY A 382 12.25 -1.26 -8.87
CA GLY A 382 12.28 0.18 -9.17
C GLY A 382 13.59 0.62 -9.81
N MET A 383 14.71 -0.05 -9.48
CA MET A 383 16.08 0.32 -9.88
C MET A 383 16.59 1.64 -9.26
N ASP A 384 15.97 2.10 -8.17
CA ASP A 384 16.30 3.32 -7.43
C ASP A 384 17.57 3.19 -6.58
N GLY A 385 18.71 3.07 -7.24
CA GLY A 385 20.02 3.01 -6.60
C GLY A 385 20.36 1.65 -5.97
N ASN A 386 19.47 0.65 -6.13
CA ASN A 386 19.68 -0.72 -5.67
C ASN A 386 19.05 -1.73 -6.65
N LEU A 387 19.41 -3.01 -6.50
CA LEU A 387 18.82 -4.12 -7.26
C LEU A 387 17.88 -4.97 -6.40
N GLN A 388 17.25 -4.37 -5.39
CA GLN A 388 16.33 -5.10 -4.53
C GLN A 388 15.11 -5.53 -5.34
N ILE A 389 14.77 -6.81 -5.19
CA ILE A 389 13.57 -7.39 -5.74
C ILE A 389 12.52 -7.33 -4.64
N THR A 390 11.42 -6.63 -4.87
CA THR A 390 10.23 -6.82 -4.04
C THR A 390 9.44 -7.98 -4.65
N ALA A 391 9.61 -9.17 -4.07
CA ALA A 391 8.83 -10.35 -4.46
C ALA A 391 7.55 -10.38 -3.64
N TYR A 392 6.41 -10.30 -4.31
CA TYR A 392 5.11 -10.47 -3.67
C TYR A 392 4.71 -11.92 -3.86
N SER A 393 4.88 -12.74 -2.82
CA SER A 393 4.39 -14.12 -2.89
C SER A 393 2.87 -14.08 -2.90
N ALA A 394 2.26 -14.42 -4.03
CA ALA A 394 0.85 -14.79 -4.08
C ALA A 394 0.64 -15.97 -3.13
N THR A 395 -0.02 -15.75 -1.99
CA THR A 395 -0.55 -16.84 -1.19
C THR A 395 -1.69 -17.48 -1.96
N SER A 396 -1.49 -18.75 -2.34
CA SER A 396 -2.52 -19.64 -2.85
C SER A 396 -3.61 -19.81 -1.80
N GLY A 397 -4.72 -19.08 -1.98
CA GLY A 397 -5.94 -19.22 -1.19
C GLY A 397 -6.54 -17.88 -0.79
N GLY A 398 -7.35 -17.29 -1.68
CA GLY A 398 -8.11 -16.06 -1.43
C GLY A 398 -7.91 -15.05 -2.55
N GLY A 399 -8.81 -15.05 -3.53
CA GLY A 399 -8.70 -14.17 -4.70
C GLY A 399 -8.63 -12.70 -4.32
N VAL A 400 -7.60 -12.01 -4.80
CA VAL A 400 -7.66 -10.56 -4.99
C VAL A 400 -8.48 -10.33 -6.25
N SER A 401 -9.80 -10.19 -6.07
CA SER A 401 -10.67 -9.61 -7.08
C SER A 401 -10.23 -8.17 -7.34
N THR A 402 -9.66 -7.88 -8.50
CA THR A 402 -9.38 -6.50 -8.96
C THR A 402 -10.58 -5.84 -9.64
N VAL A 403 -11.79 -6.42 -9.56
CA VAL A 403 -12.98 -5.58 -9.54
C VAL A 403 -12.89 -4.80 -8.23
N PRO A 404 -12.87 -3.45 -8.22
CA PRO A 404 -12.92 -2.70 -6.97
C PRO A 404 -14.16 -3.14 -6.21
N LEU A 405 -13.97 -4.00 -5.21
CA LEU A 405 -15.01 -4.42 -4.30
C LEU A 405 -15.29 -3.21 -3.41
N THR A 406 -16.19 -2.35 -3.89
CA THR A 406 -16.55 -1.12 -3.19
C THR A 406 -17.59 -1.48 -2.14
N ALA A 407 -17.23 -1.33 -0.87
CA ALA A 407 -18.20 -1.37 0.22
C ALA A 407 -19.20 -0.23 0.03
N THR A 408 -20.49 -0.51 0.23
CA THR A 408 -21.53 0.52 0.23
C THR A 408 -22.01 0.76 1.64
N PHE A 409 -22.31 2.02 1.96
CA PHE A 409 -22.91 2.40 3.22
C PHE A 409 -24.28 3.01 2.95
N ALA A 410 -25.28 2.60 3.74
CA ALA A 410 -26.64 3.13 3.63
C ALA A 410 -27.11 3.62 5.01
N ARG A 411 -27.55 4.87 5.07
CA ARG A 411 -28.24 5.45 6.22
C ARG A 411 -29.12 6.60 5.78
N ARG A 412 -30.44 6.44 5.90
CA ARG A 412 -31.41 7.48 5.55
C ARG A 412 -31.46 8.62 6.58
N GLY A 413 -30.98 9.80 6.21
CA GLY A 413 -30.98 11.01 7.04
C GLY A 413 -29.62 11.38 7.63
N VAL A 414 -29.57 12.41 8.49
CA VAL A 414 -28.33 12.93 9.11
C VAL A 414 -28.02 12.25 10.44
N ALA A 415 -26.73 12.18 10.79
CA ALA A 415 -26.23 11.70 12.08
C ALA A 415 -25.11 12.63 12.54
N TYR A 416 -24.57 12.34 13.71
CA TYR A 416 -23.54 13.15 14.33
C TYR A 416 -22.42 12.25 14.83
N ASP A 417 -21.18 12.68 14.64
CA ASP A 417 -20.01 12.10 15.31
C ASP A 417 -20.02 12.52 16.80
N GLN A 418 -19.17 11.92 17.64
CA GLN A 418 -19.11 12.22 19.07
C GLN A 418 -18.71 13.67 19.41
N ASP A 419 -18.06 14.36 18.48
CA ASP A 419 -17.76 15.79 18.55
C ASP A 419 -18.94 16.70 18.14
N GLY A 420 -20.06 16.10 17.71
CA GLY A 420 -21.27 16.78 17.27
C GLY A 420 -21.23 17.30 15.83
N SER A 421 -20.20 16.98 15.06
CA SER A 421 -20.15 17.29 13.64
C SER A 421 -21.23 16.53 12.86
N VAL A 422 -21.82 17.16 11.85
CA VAL A 422 -22.91 16.58 11.05
C VAL A 422 -22.34 15.64 10.00
N VAL A 423 -22.82 14.40 10.00
CA VAL A 423 -22.56 13.42 8.94
C VAL A 423 -23.81 13.23 8.10
N ASN A 424 -23.69 13.60 6.82
CA ASN A 424 -24.80 13.56 5.86
C ASN A 424 -25.27 12.13 5.56
N GLU A 425 -26.46 12.02 4.99
CA GLU A 425 -27.03 10.75 4.50
C GLU A 425 -26.04 9.97 3.63
N ASP A 426 -26.06 8.64 3.78
CA ASP A 426 -25.20 7.67 3.08
C ASP A 426 -23.67 7.89 3.23
N HIS A 427 -23.25 8.66 4.24
CA HIS A 427 -21.85 8.75 4.64
C HIS A 427 -21.63 8.03 5.99
N PRO A 428 -20.61 7.15 6.08
CA PRO A 428 -20.26 6.47 7.33
C PRO A 428 -19.68 7.43 8.36
N ARG A 429 -19.89 7.10 9.63
CA ARG A 429 -19.27 7.77 10.78
C ARG A 429 -17.99 7.05 11.17
N PHE A 430 -16.95 7.81 11.49
CA PHE A 430 -15.65 7.28 11.89
C PHE A 430 -15.34 7.78 13.30
N GLU A 431 -14.92 6.90 14.20
CA GLU A 431 -14.63 7.24 15.59
C GLU A 431 -13.28 6.65 15.99
N ASP A 432 -12.66 7.13 17.07
CA ASP A 432 -11.39 6.58 17.54
C ASP A 432 -11.53 5.08 17.84
N GLY A 433 -10.75 4.27 17.12
CA GLY A 433 -10.61 2.83 17.32
C GLY A 433 -9.25 2.49 17.93
N GLU A 434 -8.99 1.20 18.10
CA GLU A 434 -7.77 0.71 18.80
C GLU A 434 -6.48 1.10 18.07
N PHE A 435 -6.47 1.00 16.74
CA PHE A 435 -5.27 1.28 15.94
C PHE A 435 -5.33 2.63 15.20
N ARG A 436 -6.53 3.05 14.79
CA ARG A 436 -6.87 4.27 14.01
C ARG A 436 -8.37 4.58 14.18
N ARG A 437 -8.96 5.45 13.35
CA ARG A 437 -10.43 5.60 13.29
C ARG A 437 -11.11 4.30 12.81
N GLY A 438 -12.05 3.77 13.58
CA GLY A 438 -12.94 2.68 13.23
C GLY A 438 -14.29 3.17 12.70
N ILE A 439 -15.03 2.32 11.99
CA ILE A 439 -16.39 2.64 11.55
C ILE A 439 -17.38 2.45 12.71
N LEU A 440 -18.24 3.45 12.94
CA LEU A 440 -19.34 3.34 13.88
C LEU A 440 -20.60 2.91 13.14
N ILE A 441 -21.19 1.79 13.59
CA ILE A 441 -22.47 1.26 13.09
C ILE A 441 -23.44 1.15 14.27
N GLU A 442 -24.57 1.82 14.17
CA GLU A 442 -25.61 1.82 15.18
C GLU A 442 -27.01 1.63 14.58
N GLU A 443 -27.87 0.95 15.33
CA GLU A 443 -29.26 0.69 14.96
C GLU A 443 -30.12 1.96 14.91
N LYS A 444 -31.29 1.86 14.27
CA LYS A 444 -32.30 2.92 14.25
C LYS A 444 -32.69 3.32 15.67
N THR A 445 -32.78 4.62 15.94
CA THR A 445 -33.28 5.15 17.22
C THR A 445 -34.07 6.45 17.03
N GLU A 446 -34.85 6.79 18.05
CA GLU A 446 -35.60 8.04 18.15
C GLU A 446 -35.25 8.71 19.48
N ASN A 447 -35.01 10.01 19.45
CA ASN A 447 -34.78 10.81 20.65
C ASN A 447 -36.09 11.53 20.99
N TYR A 448 -36.77 11.04 22.03
CA TYR A 448 -38.09 11.51 22.44
C TYR A 448 -38.07 12.92 23.04
N PHE A 449 -36.92 13.45 23.42
CA PHE A 449 -36.84 14.84 23.83
C PHE A 449 -37.07 15.77 22.64
N SER A 450 -37.71 16.90 22.88
CA SER A 450 -37.75 17.98 21.88
C SER A 450 -36.33 18.47 21.55
N GLN A 451 -36.15 19.12 20.39
CA GLN A 451 -34.87 19.73 20.04
C GLN A 451 -34.31 20.57 21.20
N THR A 452 -35.13 21.48 21.75
CA THR A 452 -34.76 22.38 22.85
C THR A 452 -34.29 21.68 24.12
N GLN A 453 -34.86 20.52 24.44
CA GLN A 453 -34.42 19.71 25.56
C GLN A 453 -33.11 18.99 25.22
N SER A 454 -33.00 18.46 24.01
CA SER A 454 -31.86 17.66 23.59
C SER A 454 -30.57 18.45 23.45
N ASP A 455 -30.62 19.64 22.84
CA ASP A 455 -29.46 20.51 22.59
C ASP A 455 -29.29 21.62 23.63
N ALA A 456 -30.13 21.61 24.68
CA ALA A 456 -30.18 22.64 25.71
C ALA A 456 -30.18 24.09 25.18
N SER A 457 -30.71 24.32 23.97
CA SER A 457 -30.72 25.64 23.33
C SER A 457 -31.63 26.67 24.01
N HIS A 458 -32.58 26.22 24.83
CA HIS A 458 -33.47 27.10 25.57
C HIS A 458 -33.94 26.48 26.89
N ILE A 459 -34.03 27.30 27.95
CA ILE A 459 -34.41 26.86 29.31
C ILE A 459 -35.87 26.36 29.41
N SER A 460 -36.70 26.63 28.40
CA SER A 460 -38.14 26.31 28.41
C SER A 460 -38.42 24.82 28.50
N GLY A 461 -37.50 23.97 28.02
CA GLY A 461 -37.59 22.50 28.08
C GLY A 461 -37.43 21.91 29.48
N PHE A 462 -37.14 22.73 30.49
CA PHE A 462 -36.76 22.28 31.83
C PHE A 462 -37.51 23.03 32.93
N SER A 463 -37.64 22.39 34.09
CA SER A 463 -38.19 22.94 35.32
C SER A 463 -37.30 22.56 36.49
N LEU A 464 -37.33 23.38 37.54
CA LEU A 464 -36.75 22.99 38.82
C LEU A 464 -37.51 21.78 39.39
N ASN A 465 -36.79 20.89 40.05
CA ASN A 465 -37.39 19.78 40.78
C ASN A 465 -38.39 20.29 41.85
N LYS A 466 -39.38 19.47 42.20
CA LYS A 466 -40.43 19.69 43.21
C LYS A 466 -39.92 20.26 44.54
N TYR A 467 -38.67 19.96 44.93
CA TYR A 467 -38.03 20.54 46.11
C TYR A 467 -37.19 21.79 45.73
N ASN A 468 -37.76 22.96 46.02
CA ASN A 468 -37.29 24.33 45.76
C ASN A 468 -35.85 24.63 46.23
N SER A 469 -34.93 25.33 45.53
CA SER A 469 -34.59 25.45 44.10
C SER A 469 -33.15 26.01 44.01
N GLY A 470 -32.26 25.35 43.28
CA GLY A 470 -31.00 25.98 42.85
C GLY A 470 -31.23 26.96 41.70
N ASN A 471 -30.20 27.69 41.30
CA ASN A 471 -30.28 28.60 40.15
C ASN A 471 -30.10 27.81 38.84
N MET A 472 -31.17 27.73 38.03
CA MET A 472 -31.13 27.17 36.68
C MET A 472 -30.91 28.29 35.65
N SER A 473 -29.96 28.11 34.75
CA SER A 473 -29.59 29.08 33.70
C SER A 473 -29.04 28.34 32.48
N LEU A 474 -28.85 29.06 31.37
CA LEU A 474 -28.06 28.58 30.23
C LEU A 474 -26.63 29.11 30.37
N ASP A 475 -25.65 28.29 30.03
CA ASP A 475 -24.25 28.69 29.96
C ASP A 475 -23.75 28.52 28.52
N THR A 476 -23.27 29.61 27.92
CA THR A 476 -22.79 29.63 26.53
C THR A 476 -21.28 29.39 26.42
N THR A 477 -20.58 29.19 27.54
CA THR A 477 -19.12 29.03 27.55
C THR A 477 -18.72 27.58 27.75
N GLU A 478 -19.37 26.89 28.68
CA GLU A 478 -18.97 25.55 29.12
C GLU A 478 -19.66 24.41 28.38
N HIS A 479 -20.31 24.65 27.23
CA HIS A 479 -21.18 23.69 26.54
C HIS A 479 -20.42 22.51 25.90
N LYS A 480 -21.08 21.34 25.78
CA LYS A 480 -20.50 20.14 25.17
C LYS A 480 -20.67 20.18 23.66
N LEU A 481 -21.89 20.44 23.18
CA LEU A 481 -22.22 20.59 21.76
C LEU A 481 -23.04 21.86 21.54
N GLY A 482 -23.14 22.31 20.30
CA GLY A 482 -24.01 23.44 19.95
C GLY A 482 -23.47 24.78 20.47
N SER A 483 -24.32 25.54 21.17
CA SER A 483 -24.00 26.93 21.58
C SER A 483 -24.28 27.23 23.05
N SER A 484 -24.87 26.27 23.78
CA SER A 484 -25.18 26.43 25.20
C SER A 484 -25.43 25.08 25.85
N CYS A 485 -25.18 24.99 27.15
CA CYS A 485 -25.62 23.89 27.99
C CYS A 485 -26.51 24.42 29.11
N LEU A 486 -27.24 23.52 29.76
CA LEU A 486 -28.03 23.83 30.94
C LEU A 486 -27.14 23.83 32.18
N LYS A 487 -27.22 24.87 32.99
CA LYS A 487 -26.46 25.01 34.23
C LYS A 487 -27.38 25.07 35.42
N TRP A 488 -27.06 24.31 36.45
CA TRP A 488 -27.71 24.36 37.74
C TRP A 488 -26.69 24.61 38.85
N VAL A 489 -26.98 25.57 39.73
CA VAL A 489 -26.16 25.87 40.90
C VAL A 489 -26.98 25.63 42.16
N GLY A 490 -26.60 24.60 42.90
CA GLY A 490 -27.16 24.23 44.19
C GLY A 490 -26.38 24.81 45.36
N ALA A 491 -27.07 24.99 46.48
CA ALA A 491 -26.49 25.30 47.78
C ALA A 491 -26.83 24.20 48.79
N ASN A 492 -26.38 24.33 50.03
CA ASN A 492 -26.74 23.40 51.09
C ASN A 492 -28.27 23.31 51.25
N ALA A 493 -28.75 22.08 51.45
CA ALA A 493 -30.16 21.71 51.38
C ALA A 493 -30.46 20.56 52.37
N ASP A 494 -31.73 20.43 52.73
CA ASP A 494 -32.24 19.30 53.53
C ASP A 494 -32.91 18.22 52.65
N SER A 495 -32.90 18.41 51.32
CA SER A 495 -33.58 17.55 50.35
C SER A 495 -32.84 17.56 49.01
N PHE A 496 -32.99 16.52 48.20
CA PHE A 496 -32.44 16.51 46.84
C PHE A 496 -33.05 17.65 46.02
N ARG A 497 -32.21 18.44 45.37
CA ARG A 497 -32.59 19.59 44.53
C ARG A 497 -31.93 19.46 43.17
N GLY A 498 -32.57 19.98 42.13
CA GLY A 498 -32.01 19.88 40.79
C GLY A 498 -33.00 20.29 39.71
N ILE A 499 -32.85 19.65 38.55
CA ILE A 499 -33.62 19.92 37.35
C ILE A 499 -34.41 18.67 36.95
N ARG A 500 -35.57 18.93 36.37
CA ARG A 500 -36.44 17.96 35.70
C ARG A 500 -36.70 18.41 34.27
N THR A 501 -36.72 17.49 33.32
CA THR A 501 -37.21 17.76 31.95
C THR A 501 -38.71 18.00 31.97
N LYS A 502 -39.19 19.05 31.30
CA LYS A 502 -40.63 19.33 31.20
C LYS A 502 -41.35 18.34 30.29
N GLY A 503 -42.59 18.05 30.62
CA GLY A 503 -43.37 17.02 29.94
C GLY A 503 -42.93 15.62 30.34
N THR A 504 -43.67 14.64 29.83
CA THR A 504 -43.43 13.22 30.05
C THR A 504 -43.35 12.49 28.73
N ILE A 505 -42.64 11.37 28.74
CA ILE A 505 -42.56 10.40 27.65
C ILE A 505 -43.33 9.17 28.13
N ASP A 506 -44.44 8.88 27.45
CA ASP A 506 -45.27 7.72 27.73
C ASP A 506 -44.55 6.44 27.29
N ILE A 507 -44.44 5.50 28.22
CA ILE A 507 -43.81 4.20 28.02
C ILE A 507 -44.85 3.12 28.26
N GLU A 508 -45.15 2.33 27.23
CA GLU A 508 -46.12 1.25 27.32
C GLU A 508 -45.62 0.13 28.24
N ASN A 509 -46.54 -0.64 28.81
CA ASN A 509 -46.21 -1.72 29.74
C ASN A 509 -45.25 -2.75 29.13
N GLY A 510 -44.09 -2.91 29.77
CA GLY A 510 -43.04 -3.85 29.36
C GLY A 510 -42.05 -3.26 28.35
N GLN A 511 -42.12 -1.97 28.05
CA GLN A 511 -41.09 -1.27 27.29
C GLN A 511 -39.94 -0.83 28.20
N THR A 512 -38.80 -0.51 27.59
CA THR A 512 -37.58 -0.08 28.28
C THR A 512 -37.12 1.25 27.71
N ILE A 513 -37.03 2.27 28.57
CA ILE A 513 -36.48 3.57 28.20
C ILE A 513 -35.12 3.79 28.85
N THR A 514 -34.17 4.33 28.09
CA THR A 514 -32.89 4.82 28.59
C THR A 514 -32.82 6.32 28.41
N TYR A 515 -32.60 7.02 29.52
CA TYR A 515 -32.29 8.44 29.55
C TYR A 515 -30.78 8.62 29.67
N SER A 516 -30.20 9.57 28.92
CA SER A 516 -28.78 9.92 29.00
C SER A 516 -28.55 11.42 28.89
N VAL A 517 -27.46 11.88 29.50
CA VAL A 517 -27.05 13.29 29.53
C VAL A 517 -25.54 13.37 29.74
N TYR A 518 -24.89 14.35 29.12
CA TYR A 518 -23.52 14.71 29.45
C TYR A 518 -23.52 15.62 30.68
N LEU A 519 -22.65 15.34 31.64
CA LEU A 519 -22.48 16.10 32.87
C LEU A 519 -21.03 16.54 33.06
N LYS A 520 -20.87 17.75 33.57
CA LYS A 520 -19.61 18.36 34.03
C LYS A 520 -19.91 19.23 35.25
N GLY A 521 -18.93 19.49 36.11
CA GLY A 521 -19.03 20.48 37.17
C GLY A 521 -18.37 20.06 38.48
N SER A 522 -18.98 20.43 39.61
CA SER A 522 -18.45 20.18 40.94
C SER A 522 -19.53 19.69 41.91
N GLY A 523 -19.11 18.90 42.91
CA GLY A 523 -20.01 18.27 43.87
C GLY A 523 -20.52 16.91 43.38
N THR A 524 -21.66 16.47 43.90
CA THR A 524 -22.23 15.17 43.55
C THR A 524 -23.66 15.26 43.09
N CYS A 525 -24.03 14.42 42.12
CA CYS A 525 -25.39 14.34 41.61
C CYS A 525 -25.84 12.90 41.37
N ARG A 526 -27.12 12.74 41.03
CA ARG A 526 -27.72 11.53 40.49
C ARG A 526 -28.63 11.89 39.33
N ILE A 527 -28.76 10.96 38.40
CA ILE A 527 -29.81 11.00 37.39
C ILE A 527 -30.89 9.99 37.74
N GLY A 528 -32.14 10.36 37.56
CA GLY A 528 -33.30 9.56 37.93
C GLY A 528 -34.38 9.59 36.86
N VAL A 529 -35.14 8.51 36.77
CA VAL A 529 -36.40 8.44 36.02
C VAL A 529 -37.52 8.60 37.04
N SER A 530 -38.32 9.66 36.86
CA SER A 530 -39.51 9.90 37.69
C SER A 530 -40.76 9.70 36.87
N LEU A 531 -41.83 9.20 37.50
CA LEU A 531 -43.17 9.27 36.91
C LEU A 531 -43.81 10.63 37.21
N ASP A 532 -44.96 10.91 36.59
CA ASP A 532 -45.72 12.14 36.84
C ASP A 532 -46.13 12.31 38.33
N ASP A 533 -46.21 11.21 39.09
CA ASP A 533 -46.44 11.21 40.53
C ASP A 533 -45.28 11.80 41.36
N GLY A 534 -44.10 11.98 40.75
CA GLY A 534 -42.88 12.50 41.35
C GLY A 534 -42.04 11.47 42.12
N GLU A 535 -42.33 10.18 41.97
CA GLU A 535 -41.52 9.10 42.52
C GLU A 535 -40.44 8.62 41.54
N TRP A 536 -39.21 8.47 42.05
CA TRP A 536 -38.12 7.86 41.30
C TRP A 536 -38.35 6.36 41.14
N LYS A 537 -38.39 5.87 39.91
CA LYS A 537 -38.52 4.44 39.59
C LYS A 537 -37.20 3.79 39.19
N ALA A 538 -36.26 4.58 38.68
CA ALA A 538 -34.89 4.17 38.40
C ALA A 538 -33.93 5.32 38.72
N GLN A 539 -32.71 5.00 39.12
CA GLN A 539 -31.68 6.00 39.41
C GLN A 539 -30.27 5.46 39.15
N SER A 540 -29.35 6.37 38.87
CA SER A 540 -27.92 6.06 38.85
C SER A 540 -27.35 5.90 40.26
N ASN A 541 -26.14 5.33 40.33
CA ASN A 541 -25.26 5.53 41.48
C ASN A 541 -24.92 7.02 41.64
N THR A 542 -24.36 7.38 42.79
CA THR A 542 -23.85 8.74 43.02
C THR A 542 -22.73 9.07 42.02
N ILE A 543 -22.88 10.19 41.32
CA ILE A 543 -21.93 10.71 40.33
C ILE A 543 -21.10 11.79 41.02
N ASN A 544 -19.79 11.62 41.03
CA ASN A 544 -18.84 12.68 41.41
C ASN A 544 -18.51 13.49 40.16
N LEU A 545 -18.88 14.77 40.15
CA LEU A 545 -18.68 15.62 38.98
C LEU A 545 -17.21 16.04 38.86
N THR A 546 -16.74 16.13 37.62
CA THR A 546 -15.41 16.59 37.22
C THR A 546 -15.54 17.76 36.25
N ASP A 547 -14.43 18.44 35.97
CA ASP A 547 -14.32 19.45 34.91
C ASP A 547 -14.33 18.85 33.49
N GLU A 548 -14.23 17.53 33.35
CA GLU A 548 -14.42 16.83 32.08
C GLU A 548 -15.88 16.45 31.82
N TRP A 549 -16.34 16.65 30.59
CA TRP A 549 -17.66 16.20 30.14
C TRP A 549 -17.72 14.68 30.06
N ARG A 550 -18.62 14.07 30.84
CA ARG A 550 -18.85 12.62 30.84
C ARG A 550 -20.32 12.31 30.64
N ARG A 551 -20.61 11.28 29.83
CA ARG A 551 -21.99 10.85 29.59
C ARG A 551 -22.45 9.85 30.64
N TYR A 552 -23.64 10.06 31.18
CA TYR A 552 -24.28 9.17 32.14
C TYR A 552 -25.66 8.75 31.63
N SER A 553 -26.10 7.57 32.02
CA SER A 553 -27.43 7.07 31.67
C SER A 553 -28.13 6.34 32.82
N VAL A 554 -29.46 6.31 32.75
CA VAL A 554 -30.34 5.54 33.62
C VAL A 554 -31.42 4.87 32.78
N THR A 555 -31.65 3.59 33.04
CA THR A 555 -32.60 2.77 32.29
C THR A 555 -33.75 2.35 33.20
N TYR A 556 -34.97 2.49 32.70
CA TYR A 556 -36.20 2.07 33.38
C TYR A 556 -36.98 1.10 32.50
N HIS A 557 -37.42 -0.01 33.10
CA HIS A 557 -38.31 -0.99 32.48
C HIS A 557 -39.62 -1.02 33.25
N GLY A 558 -40.73 -0.76 32.58
CA GLY A 558 -42.04 -0.66 33.24
C GLY A 558 -43.09 -0.03 32.35
N ALA A 559 -43.99 0.75 32.97
CA ALA A 559 -45.03 1.50 32.30
C ALA A 559 -45.17 2.90 32.91
N GLY A 560 -45.68 3.84 32.12
CA GLY A 560 -46.16 5.15 32.58
C GLY A 560 -45.44 6.35 31.96
N ASP A 561 -45.96 7.53 32.29
CA ASP A 561 -45.44 8.83 31.89
C ASP A 561 -44.14 9.16 32.63
N THR A 562 -43.01 9.04 31.94
CA THR A 562 -41.67 9.19 32.52
C THR A 562 -41.01 10.52 32.18
N CYS A 563 -40.12 11.01 33.04
CA CYS A 563 -39.22 12.13 32.74
C CYS A 563 -37.85 11.93 33.40
N MET A 564 -36.85 12.68 32.93
CA MET A 564 -35.52 12.67 33.53
C MET A 564 -35.38 13.75 34.60
N GLU A 565 -34.76 13.39 35.72
CA GLU A 565 -34.29 14.32 36.74
C GLU A 565 -32.78 14.23 36.91
N VAL A 566 -32.12 15.36 37.09
CA VAL A 566 -30.71 15.47 37.47
C VAL A 566 -30.66 16.27 38.76
N VAL A 567 -30.31 15.62 39.87
CA VAL A 567 -30.37 16.21 41.21
C VAL A 567 -29.06 16.10 41.96
N GLN A 568 -28.73 17.12 42.73
CA GLN A 568 -27.66 17.08 43.73
C GLN A 568 -27.96 15.98 44.74
N TYR A 569 -26.95 15.15 45.03
CA TYR A 569 -27.09 14.03 45.96
C TYR A 569 -26.59 14.36 47.36
N ASP A 570 -25.34 14.83 47.48
CA ASP A 570 -24.85 15.33 48.76
C ASP A 570 -25.41 16.74 49.01
N VAL A 571 -26.58 16.76 49.65
CA VAL A 571 -27.32 17.98 49.96
C VAL A 571 -26.58 18.86 50.98
N SER A 572 -25.58 18.34 51.68
CA SER A 572 -24.79 19.11 52.65
C SER A 572 -23.68 19.94 52.01
N ASN A 573 -23.35 19.68 50.73
CA ASN A 573 -22.26 20.33 50.01
C ASN A 573 -22.75 20.94 48.69
N PRO A 574 -22.50 22.23 48.39
CA PRO A 574 -22.98 22.86 47.16
C PRO A 574 -22.51 22.13 45.90
N ALA A 575 -23.33 22.11 44.86
CA ALA A 575 -23.00 21.50 43.58
C ALA A 575 -23.24 22.50 42.44
N THR A 576 -22.33 22.51 41.47
CA THR A 576 -22.55 23.18 40.17
C THR A 576 -22.58 22.10 39.12
N ILE A 577 -23.68 22.00 38.39
CA ILE A 577 -23.93 20.93 37.41
C ILE A 577 -24.16 21.59 36.06
N TYR A 578 -23.32 21.27 35.10
CA TYR A 578 -23.53 21.55 33.68
C TYR A 578 -24.09 20.29 33.03
N MET A 579 -25.13 20.45 32.22
CA MET A 579 -25.88 19.37 31.58
C MET A 579 -26.10 19.71 30.11
N ASP A 580 -25.78 18.77 29.24
CA ASP A 580 -25.94 18.95 27.80
C ASP A 580 -26.30 17.62 27.14
N CYS A 581 -26.73 17.68 25.88
CA CYS A 581 -26.91 16.53 25.02
C CYS A 581 -27.88 15.50 25.63
N PHE A 582 -29.04 15.97 26.07
CA PHE A 582 -30.09 15.12 26.63
C PHE A 582 -30.64 14.19 25.53
N GLN A 583 -30.81 12.91 25.88
CA GLN A 583 -31.35 11.90 24.98
C GLN A 583 -32.19 10.89 25.73
N ALA A 584 -33.37 10.58 25.20
CA ALA A 584 -34.29 9.58 25.71
C ALA A 584 -34.66 8.61 24.58
N GLU A 585 -34.40 7.32 24.78
CA GLU A 585 -34.55 6.29 23.75
C GLU A 585 -35.30 5.07 24.31
N ASN A 586 -36.23 4.51 23.53
CA ASN A 586 -36.93 3.26 23.88
C ASN A 586 -36.02 2.07 23.57
N LYS A 587 -34.93 1.98 24.33
CA LYS A 587 -33.85 1.00 24.23
C LYS A 587 -33.29 0.70 25.63
N PRO A 588 -32.72 -0.50 25.85
CA PRO A 588 -32.07 -0.83 27.12
C PRO A 588 -30.67 -0.21 27.28
N PHE A 589 -30.19 0.57 26.31
CA PHE A 589 -28.90 1.25 26.32
C PHE A 589 -29.00 2.59 25.59
N MET A 590 -28.03 3.47 25.82
CA MET A 590 -27.90 4.74 25.10
C MET A 590 -27.11 4.54 23.80
N THR A 591 -27.57 5.12 22.70
CA THR A 591 -26.78 5.24 21.45
C THR A 591 -26.07 6.59 21.39
N SER A 592 -25.25 6.82 20.38
CA SER A 592 -24.62 8.13 20.13
C SER A 592 -25.67 9.24 20.11
N TRP A 593 -25.27 10.42 20.60
CA TRP A 593 -26.20 11.53 20.70
C TRP A 593 -26.70 11.95 19.32
N HIS A 594 -28.01 12.16 19.19
CA HIS A 594 -28.60 12.83 18.06
C HIS A 594 -29.71 13.77 18.50
N LYS A 595 -29.99 14.73 17.64
CA LYS A 595 -30.90 15.84 17.92
C LYS A 595 -32.31 15.37 18.31
N GLY A 596 -32.86 15.99 19.36
CA GLY A 596 -34.22 15.72 19.83
C GLY A 596 -35.32 16.00 18.80
N GLY A 597 -36.40 15.22 18.83
CA GLY A 597 -37.52 15.30 17.90
C GLY A 597 -37.16 14.77 16.51
N SER A 598 -36.07 14.02 16.40
CA SER A 598 -35.62 13.39 15.16
C SER A 598 -35.49 11.88 15.34
N THR A 599 -35.45 11.17 14.21
CA THR A 599 -35.13 9.75 14.13
C THR A 599 -33.79 9.60 13.43
N ARG A 600 -32.86 8.87 14.03
CA ARG A 600 -31.64 8.40 13.34
C ARG A 600 -31.97 7.05 12.70
N ALA A 601 -31.88 6.94 11.38
CA ALA A 601 -32.04 5.65 10.70
C ALA A 601 -30.91 4.68 11.07
N GLY A 602 -31.19 3.38 10.94
CA GLY A 602 -30.18 2.35 11.15
C GLY A 602 -29.10 2.40 10.07
N GLU A 603 -27.90 2.04 10.46
CA GLU A 603 -26.70 2.01 9.60
C GLU A 603 -26.48 0.61 9.03
N LEU A 604 -26.13 0.55 7.74
CA LEU A 604 -25.80 -0.70 7.05
C LEU A 604 -24.55 -0.51 6.21
N LEU A 605 -23.46 -1.18 6.60
CA LEU A 605 -22.28 -1.39 5.75
C LEU A 605 -22.46 -2.70 5.00
N THR A 606 -22.44 -2.65 3.67
CA THR A 606 -22.50 -3.83 2.81
C THR A 606 -21.15 -4.04 2.15
N LEU A 607 -20.53 -5.18 2.42
CA LEU A 607 -19.33 -5.64 1.70
C LEU A 607 -19.76 -6.45 0.48
N PRO A 608 -19.06 -6.37 -0.65
CA PRO A 608 -19.37 -7.19 -1.82
C PRO A 608 -19.21 -8.67 -1.52
N ALA A 609 -20.20 -9.49 -1.89
CA ALA A 609 -20.22 -10.93 -1.60
C ALA A 609 -19.00 -11.71 -2.14
N ALA A 610 -18.30 -11.17 -3.14
CA ALA A 610 -17.06 -11.72 -3.66
C ALA A 610 -15.87 -11.66 -2.68
N CYS A 611 -16.02 -10.99 -1.53
CA CYS A 611 -14.96 -10.91 -0.50
C CYS A 611 -14.81 -12.21 0.32
N ILE A 612 -15.73 -13.17 0.16
CA ILE A 612 -15.69 -14.49 0.81
C ILE A 612 -16.00 -15.58 -0.24
N THR A 613 -15.39 -16.75 -0.09
CA THR A 613 -15.68 -17.93 -0.92
C THR A 613 -16.48 -18.95 -0.11
N GLU A 614 -17.11 -19.91 -0.79
CA GLU A 614 -17.84 -21.02 -0.13
C GLU A 614 -16.91 -22.08 0.51
N ASP A 615 -15.60 -21.90 0.41
CA ASP A 615 -14.57 -22.78 0.97
C ASP A 615 -14.10 -22.29 2.35
N ASN A 616 -12.81 -22.43 2.69
CA ASN A 616 -12.26 -21.94 3.96
C ASN A 616 -12.12 -20.42 3.93
N TRP A 617 -12.59 -19.75 4.97
CA TRP A 617 -12.46 -18.31 5.17
C TRP A 617 -12.22 -18.01 6.65
N THR A 618 -11.61 -16.85 6.90
CA THR A 618 -11.38 -16.28 8.23
C THR A 618 -11.89 -14.84 8.22
N VAL A 619 -12.57 -14.43 9.29
CA VAL A 619 -12.94 -13.03 9.53
C VAL A 619 -12.26 -12.60 10.82
N GLU A 620 -11.46 -11.54 10.74
CA GLU A 620 -10.78 -10.92 11.87
C GLU A 620 -11.24 -9.46 11.98
N MET A 621 -11.54 -9.01 13.19
CA MET A 621 -11.89 -7.62 13.46
C MET A 621 -11.57 -7.25 14.90
N VAL A 622 -11.31 -5.96 15.12
CA VAL A 622 -11.34 -5.38 16.47
C VAL A 622 -12.70 -4.74 16.68
N TYR A 623 -13.38 -5.14 17.75
CA TYR A 623 -14.69 -4.60 18.12
C TYR A 623 -14.60 -3.87 19.45
N ILE A 624 -14.87 -2.57 19.42
CA ILE A 624 -14.96 -1.75 20.64
C ILE A 624 -16.44 -1.52 20.97
N PRO A 625 -17.00 -2.19 21.99
CA PRO A 625 -18.37 -1.93 22.43
C PRO A 625 -18.47 -0.52 23.02
N ARG A 626 -19.30 0.35 22.42
CA ARG A 626 -19.52 1.72 22.90
C ARG A 626 -20.42 1.82 24.13
N TYR A 627 -21.11 0.74 24.46
CA TYR A 627 -21.96 0.64 25.65
C TYR A 627 -22.00 -0.82 26.10
N ALA A 628 -22.24 -1.02 27.41
CA ALA A 628 -22.44 -2.34 27.97
C ALA A 628 -23.59 -3.02 27.22
N GLN A 629 -23.28 -4.15 26.58
CA GLN A 629 -24.29 -4.95 25.87
C GLN A 629 -25.09 -5.71 26.93
N THR A 630 -26.14 -5.06 27.44
CA THR A 630 -27.05 -5.69 28.40
C THR A 630 -28.05 -6.59 27.68
N THR A 631 -28.70 -7.46 28.46
CA THR A 631 -29.72 -8.38 27.98
C THR A 631 -30.77 -7.66 27.12
N GLY A 632 -30.98 -8.17 25.91
CA GLY A 632 -31.93 -7.62 24.95
C GLY A 632 -32.68 -8.74 24.23
N PRO A 633 -33.82 -8.46 23.58
CA PRO A 633 -34.62 -9.49 22.92
C PRO A 633 -34.00 -10.01 21.62
N LYS A 634 -32.97 -9.34 21.11
CA LYS A 634 -32.33 -9.65 19.82
C LYS A 634 -30.81 -9.62 19.96
N ASN A 635 -30.17 -10.57 19.29
CA ASN A 635 -28.73 -10.58 19.12
C ASN A 635 -28.28 -9.35 18.32
N LYS A 636 -27.10 -8.83 18.65
CA LYS A 636 -26.43 -7.78 17.85
C LYS A 636 -25.45 -8.46 16.92
N VAL A 637 -25.48 -8.13 15.63
CA VAL A 637 -24.66 -8.80 14.62
C VAL A 637 -23.53 -7.86 14.21
N LEU A 638 -22.28 -8.30 14.42
CA LEU A 638 -21.08 -7.60 13.98
C LEU A 638 -20.76 -7.91 12.51
N TRP A 639 -21.05 -9.15 12.08
CA TRP A 639 -20.87 -9.58 10.70
C TRP A 639 -21.87 -10.67 10.30
N TYR A 640 -22.37 -10.55 9.07
CA TYR A 640 -23.36 -11.44 8.50
C TYR A 640 -23.05 -11.68 7.01
N ALA A 641 -23.07 -12.95 6.61
CA ALA A 641 -23.03 -13.33 5.21
C ALA A 641 -24.10 -14.37 4.88
N ARG A 642 -24.72 -14.21 3.72
CA ARG A 642 -25.66 -15.18 3.17
C ARG A 642 -25.05 -15.83 1.94
N ALA A 643 -24.97 -17.16 1.92
CA ALA A 643 -24.56 -17.92 0.75
C ALA A 643 -25.80 -18.57 0.11
N GLY A 644 -26.24 -18.03 -1.03
CA GLY A 644 -27.39 -18.57 -1.75
C GLY A 644 -28.74 -18.36 -1.04
N SER A 645 -29.72 -19.19 -1.39
CA SER A 645 -31.11 -19.08 -0.89
C SER A 645 -31.36 -19.71 0.47
N ASP A 646 -30.46 -20.58 0.95
CA ASP A 646 -30.76 -21.52 2.04
C ASP A 646 -29.64 -21.69 3.09
N ASP A 647 -28.47 -21.03 2.92
CA ASP A 647 -27.35 -21.09 3.88
C ASP A 647 -27.03 -19.68 4.44
N ASP A 648 -27.25 -19.49 5.76
CA ASP A 648 -27.00 -18.23 6.48
C ASP A 648 -25.79 -18.39 7.42
N TYR A 649 -24.68 -17.72 7.11
CA TYR A 649 -23.51 -17.65 7.99
C TYR A 649 -23.61 -16.39 8.86
N MET A 650 -24.03 -16.55 10.13
CA MET A 650 -24.19 -15.44 11.09
C MET A 650 -23.12 -15.50 12.18
N ILE A 651 -22.06 -14.71 12.07
CA ILE A 651 -20.78 -15.21 12.56
C ILE A 651 -20.33 -14.63 13.89
N ILE A 652 -20.59 -13.36 14.21
CA ILE A 652 -20.17 -12.81 15.51
C ILE A 652 -21.19 -11.79 15.99
N GLY A 653 -21.64 -11.95 17.23
CA GLY A 653 -22.57 -11.03 17.85
C GLY A 653 -22.57 -11.09 19.36
N THR A 654 -23.24 -10.14 20.01
CA THR A 654 -23.61 -10.31 21.43
C THR A 654 -24.98 -10.97 21.50
N ASN A 655 -25.07 -12.11 22.19
CA ASN A 655 -26.33 -12.80 22.38
C ASN A 655 -27.24 -12.01 23.34
N ASN A 656 -28.48 -12.47 23.50
CA ASN A 656 -29.45 -11.91 24.46
C ASN A 656 -28.95 -11.91 25.92
N SER A 657 -27.81 -12.53 26.22
CA SER A 657 -27.15 -12.55 27.53
C SER A 657 -25.87 -11.70 27.58
N GLY A 658 -25.56 -10.93 26.54
CA GLY A 658 -24.39 -10.03 26.47
C GLY A 658 -23.06 -10.73 26.14
N TYR A 659 -23.05 -12.04 25.88
CA TYR A 659 -21.84 -12.77 25.52
C TYR A 659 -21.59 -12.73 24.03
N LEU A 660 -20.32 -12.60 23.66
CA LEU A 660 -19.86 -12.88 22.31
C LEU A 660 -20.17 -14.33 21.95
N TYR A 661 -20.82 -14.54 20.81
CA TYR A 661 -21.12 -15.86 20.29
C TYR A 661 -20.88 -15.91 18.79
N ALA A 662 -20.51 -17.08 18.31
CA ALA A 662 -20.46 -17.41 16.89
C ALA A 662 -21.43 -18.53 16.57
N THR A 663 -22.15 -18.44 15.46
CA THR A 663 -23.07 -19.50 15.03
C THR A 663 -23.01 -19.71 13.52
N VAL A 664 -23.35 -20.92 13.07
CA VAL A 664 -23.54 -21.23 11.65
C VAL A 664 -24.92 -21.84 11.52
N CYS A 665 -25.81 -21.23 10.73
CA CYS A 665 -27.17 -21.70 10.53
C CYS A 665 -27.33 -22.27 9.11
N ARG A 666 -27.54 -23.58 9.02
CA ARG A 666 -27.74 -24.28 7.74
C ARG A 666 -29.16 -24.81 7.62
N SER A 667 -29.78 -24.68 6.44
CA SER A 667 -31.03 -25.37 6.14
C SER A 667 -30.83 -26.89 6.14
N LEU A 668 -31.79 -27.62 6.73
CA LEU A 668 -31.71 -29.05 7.12
C LEU A 668 -31.59 -30.07 5.95
N THR A 669 -31.43 -29.64 4.71
CA THR A 669 -31.64 -30.49 3.51
C THR A 669 -30.37 -31.02 2.82
N LYS A 670 -29.15 -30.74 3.31
CA LYS A 670 -27.88 -31.22 2.70
C LYS A 670 -26.90 -31.86 3.71
N PRO A 671 -26.11 -32.89 3.30
CA PRO A 671 -25.17 -33.59 4.18
C PRO A 671 -23.99 -32.70 4.64
N PRO A 672 -23.35 -33.03 5.77
CA PRO A 672 -22.28 -32.22 6.37
C PRO A 672 -20.96 -32.32 5.58
N LYS A 673 -20.27 -31.18 5.39
CA LYS A 673 -18.85 -31.11 5.03
C LYS A 673 -18.08 -30.53 6.24
N PRO A 674 -16.97 -31.12 6.69
CA PRO A 674 -15.94 -30.44 7.50
C PRO A 674 -14.73 -30.01 6.64
N PRO A 675 -13.85 -29.09 7.10
CA PRO A 675 -13.69 -28.62 8.48
C PRO A 675 -14.32 -27.23 8.76
N ALA A 676 -14.44 -26.92 10.04
CA ALA A 676 -15.13 -25.76 10.58
C ALA A 676 -14.39 -24.43 10.31
N PRO A 677 -15.11 -23.30 10.18
CA PRO A 677 -14.50 -21.98 10.16
C PRO A 677 -13.73 -21.70 11.45
N SER A 678 -12.61 -20.99 11.32
CA SER A 678 -11.73 -20.60 12.43
C SER A 678 -11.97 -19.12 12.77
N PHE A 679 -12.06 -18.80 14.07
CA PHE A 679 -12.39 -17.44 14.55
C PHE A 679 -11.33 -16.93 15.51
N ILE A 680 -10.81 -15.72 15.26
CA ILE A 680 -9.93 -14.99 16.17
C ILE A 680 -10.55 -13.60 16.37
N LEU A 681 -10.82 -13.25 17.63
CA LEU A 681 -11.36 -11.96 18.03
C LEU A 681 -10.39 -11.38 19.06
N PHE A 682 -9.95 -10.13 18.83
CA PHE A 682 -9.10 -9.37 19.73
C PHE A 682 -9.91 -8.37 20.54
#